data_AF-A0A6V8CI56-F1
#
_entry.id   AF-A0A6V8CI56-F1
#
_cell.length_a   1.000
_cell.length_b   1.000
_cell.length_c   1.000
_cell.angle_alpha   90.00
_cell.angle_beta   90.00
_cell.angle_gamma   90.00
#
_symmetry.space_group_name_H-M   'P 1'
#
loop_
_entity.id
_entity.type
_entity.pdbx_description
1 polymer ?
#
loop_
_entity_poly.entity_id
_entity_poly.type
_entity_poly.pdbx_seq_one_letter_code
_entity_poly.pdbx_strand_id
1 'polypeptide(L)'
;ELAKQGLVTKIRGTGMSEFDDKWFSTYMAEIHGTLGCLAMNGGKEAKDLRDIYTQNLTFQIGKKFDGTTVNEWFEQPIIDPHESLRVKIIEMLGSEGPLTSEIFEARLPLPKPQIEKILYELEMRNVISVGFFRQTEEAEYILKIDEHKITGGEEEVVEYRRIQNLVLEKSFTIYPDAYTAFNEHILFQKQQELLYRVKDFRFSDWVDLQLDSDVLMGRLLHNRIGYSTLQNLPMLLGLKPKPWIGEMEKLLLEKLPHDENLTRQEWIVDFPRGEEYKSLQRDVKNAISNLERQLCVVKQFEDVAGRRRRLSLFHRVIDEYEPLSFKDSLFDVIRRSGPIRAFTLRYYVSRSVEELALALNELEHEGKIKKVMALVPEPEPFYVVPDELPYLNRQSREDRTLRILTQSDPYVSRFIWEIRSILDRGWYLPVFKGVDPIGKVLMFKVNDYLEIKDLHIPHAYLDEFCKSFELLLDNHSDQLIDVAILSNVNGDPISDLDDDTINALKEIGFTKTGERMIRGGVVDPQPREIAERALFFEHHLHQDSRLENEIKALEKVSEIRDDFGLRGRSEIFRVGLKNMASAHLLQQGINLRGHQVWASYDHFATLLAIRGEEAPEDLLDVCDYFTNNSDPNLFMERHAMKRGEFRKLIQPLIRLGHMVQDFRGGFRTVIPNRKMDRVELRREYLRDLVSSFPIITIKQFIKLAGTPFKPEELKHILTEFEEDGTLIKGFLIQDFHEVCWGKKDMLENAKNIKPIRDFVLPPSDPIAPYFADVLKQRFGFGSAYLVFRNAEPIAAFKANTRNKTIEITDYEGSESGWRVVKEFAWEHQMPLKSEVRIAGKKLK
;
A
#
# COMPACT_ATOMS: atom_id res chain seq x y z
N GLU A 1 -23.39 -49.19 -6.18
CA GLU A 1 -22.51 -48.70 -7.26
C GLU A 1 -22.24 -47.20 -7.14
N LEU A 2 -23.29 -46.35 -7.15
CA LEU A 2 -23.19 -44.90 -6.95
C LEU A 2 -22.40 -44.49 -5.69
N ALA A 3 -22.61 -45.18 -4.57
CA ALA A 3 -21.84 -44.94 -3.33
C ALA A 3 -20.35 -45.31 -3.47
N LYS A 4 -20.01 -46.35 -4.25
CA LYS A 4 -18.61 -46.72 -4.54
C LYS A 4 -17.94 -45.72 -5.48
N GLN A 5 -18.73 -45.06 -6.34
CA GLN A 5 -18.29 -43.98 -7.22
C GLN A 5 -18.25 -42.61 -6.51
N GLY A 6 -18.68 -42.52 -5.24
CA GLY A 6 -18.70 -41.28 -4.47
C GLY A 6 -19.75 -40.25 -4.92
N LEU A 7 -20.77 -40.68 -5.67
CA LEU A 7 -21.82 -39.80 -6.19
C LEU A 7 -22.97 -39.58 -5.19
N VAL A 8 -23.15 -40.52 -4.25
CA VAL A 8 -24.16 -40.46 -3.19
C VAL A 8 -23.55 -40.82 -1.84
N THR A 9 -24.09 -40.23 -0.77
CA THR A 9 -23.68 -40.46 0.61
C THR A 9 -24.86 -40.41 1.58
N LYS A 10 -24.61 -40.70 2.86
CA LYS A 10 -25.52 -40.53 3.98
C LYS A 10 -25.01 -39.49 4.95
N ILE A 11 -25.93 -38.82 5.64
CA ILE A 11 -25.65 -37.84 6.69
C ILE A 11 -26.24 -38.30 8.02
N ARG A 12 -25.66 -37.88 9.14
CA ARG A 12 -26.26 -38.04 10.48
C ARG A 12 -25.80 -36.95 11.43
N GLY A 13 -26.47 -36.82 12.57
CA GLY A 13 -26.08 -35.84 13.59
C GLY A 13 -26.53 -34.42 13.24
N THR A 14 -27.53 -34.29 12.36
CA THR A 14 -28.14 -32.99 12.02
C THR A 14 -29.15 -32.53 13.07
N GLY A 15 -29.58 -33.45 13.96
CA GLY A 15 -30.65 -33.22 14.92
C GLY A 15 -32.06 -33.44 14.35
N MET A 16 -32.17 -33.82 13.06
CA MET A 16 -33.45 -34.14 12.40
C MET A 16 -33.47 -35.57 11.86
N SER A 17 -34.38 -36.40 12.40
CA SER A 17 -34.58 -37.79 11.94
C SER A 17 -35.05 -37.89 10.48
N GLU A 18 -35.58 -36.80 9.92
CA GLU A 18 -36.01 -36.70 8.54
C GLU A 18 -34.85 -36.61 7.55
N PHE A 19 -33.64 -36.29 8.00
CA PHE A 19 -32.44 -36.22 7.16
C PHE A 19 -31.42 -37.30 7.51
N ASP A 20 -31.31 -37.64 8.80
CA ASP A 20 -30.33 -38.61 9.29
C ASP A 20 -30.55 -40.02 8.67
N ASP A 21 -29.44 -40.67 8.30
CA ASP A 21 -29.33 -41.99 7.67
C ASP A 21 -29.97 -42.15 6.27
N LYS A 22 -30.47 -41.05 5.66
CA LYS A 22 -30.99 -41.03 4.29
C LYS A 22 -29.89 -40.83 3.24
N TRP A 23 -30.18 -41.25 2.02
CA TRP A 23 -29.28 -41.13 0.88
C TRP A 23 -29.49 -39.83 0.13
N PHE A 24 -28.39 -39.13 -0.16
CA PHE A 24 -28.37 -37.91 -0.95
C PHE A 24 -27.23 -37.94 -1.96
N SER A 25 -27.30 -37.14 -3.02
CA SER A 25 -26.08 -36.82 -3.78
C SER A 25 -25.09 -36.09 -2.86
N THR A 26 -23.80 -36.18 -3.15
CA THR A 26 -22.75 -35.63 -2.27
C THR A 26 -22.96 -34.13 -1.97
N TYR A 27 -23.39 -33.34 -2.95
CA TYR A 27 -23.67 -31.92 -2.73
C TYR A 27 -24.98 -31.68 -1.95
N MET A 28 -26.05 -32.44 -2.25
CA MET A 28 -27.31 -32.32 -1.51
C MET A 28 -27.19 -32.81 -0.07
N ALA A 29 -26.30 -33.75 0.21
CA ALA A 29 -25.95 -34.16 1.56
C ALA A 29 -25.42 -32.98 2.39
N GLU A 30 -24.54 -32.16 1.80
CA GLU A 30 -23.99 -30.96 2.47
C GLU A 30 -25.06 -29.90 2.72
N ILE A 31 -25.95 -29.67 1.74
CA ILE A 31 -27.06 -28.71 1.84
C ILE A 31 -28.07 -29.14 2.91
N HIS A 32 -28.55 -30.38 2.84
CA HIS A 32 -29.52 -30.91 3.81
C HIS A 32 -28.92 -31.01 5.21
N GLY A 33 -27.64 -31.40 5.33
CA GLY A 33 -26.92 -31.41 6.60
C GLY A 33 -26.86 -30.01 7.24
N THR A 34 -26.51 -29.00 6.44
CA THR A 34 -26.43 -27.60 6.87
C THR A 34 -27.79 -27.06 7.32
N LEU A 35 -28.84 -27.22 6.50
CA LEU A 35 -30.18 -26.74 6.83
C LEU A 35 -30.76 -27.43 8.07
N GLY A 36 -30.50 -28.74 8.23
CA GLY A 36 -30.89 -29.49 9.42
C GLY A 36 -30.23 -28.98 10.71
N CYS A 37 -28.90 -28.78 10.68
CA CYS A 37 -28.16 -28.23 11.82
C CYS A 37 -28.63 -26.82 12.19
N LEU A 38 -28.85 -25.95 11.20
CA LEU A 38 -29.30 -24.57 11.42
C LEU A 38 -30.68 -24.53 12.07
N ALA A 39 -31.61 -25.38 11.61
CA ALA A 39 -32.96 -25.46 12.16
C ALA A 39 -32.99 -25.85 13.65
N MET A 40 -31.96 -26.55 14.13
CA MET A 40 -31.84 -26.94 15.54
C MET A 40 -31.02 -25.95 16.39
N ASN A 41 -30.19 -25.11 15.76
CA ASN A 41 -29.27 -24.19 16.44
C ASN A 41 -29.58 -22.72 16.11
N GLY A 42 -30.73 -22.22 16.56
CA GLY A 42 -31.09 -20.79 16.45
C GLY A 42 -31.68 -20.34 15.11
N GLY A 43 -31.63 -21.16 14.06
CA GLY A 43 -32.22 -20.85 12.75
C GLY A 43 -33.73 -20.71 12.75
N LYS A 44 -34.44 -21.18 13.79
CA LYS A 44 -35.88 -20.94 13.94
C LYS A 44 -36.24 -19.57 14.52
N GLU A 45 -35.27 -18.90 15.15
CA GLU A 45 -35.48 -17.63 15.86
C GLU A 45 -34.90 -16.42 15.10
N ALA A 46 -33.89 -16.65 14.25
CA ALA A 46 -33.27 -15.60 13.44
C ALA A 46 -34.21 -15.06 12.33
N LYS A 47 -34.08 -13.77 12.00
CA LYS A 47 -34.79 -13.17 10.85
C LYS A 47 -34.04 -13.34 9.53
N ASP A 48 -32.71 -13.38 9.57
CA ASP A 48 -31.82 -13.68 8.45
C ASP A 48 -30.83 -14.77 8.85
N LEU A 49 -30.59 -15.72 7.94
CA LEU A 49 -29.58 -16.76 8.11
C LEU A 49 -28.15 -16.19 8.18
N ARG A 50 -27.93 -14.99 7.60
CA ARG A 50 -26.62 -14.32 7.61
C ARG A 50 -26.27 -13.70 8.97
N ASP A 51 -27.25 -13.52 9.85
CA ASP A 51 -27.06 -12.98 11.19
C ASP A 51 -26.68 -14.07 12.21
N ILE A 52 -26.79 -15.35 11.81
CA ILE A 52 -26.49 -16.49 12.67
C ILE A 52 -24.98 -16.72 12.70
N TYR A 53 -24.40 -16.74 13.89
CA TYR A 53 -23.02 -17.17 14.07
C TYR A 53 -22.92 -18.69 13.89
N THR A 54 -22.17 -19.12 12.89
CA THR A 54 -22.12 -20.51 12.40
C THR A 54 -20.95 -21.32 12.93
N GLN A 55 -20.07 -20.70 13.72
CA GLN A 55 -18.85 -21.31 14.18
C GLN A 55 -19.13 -22.57 15.02
N ASN A 56 -18.34 -23.63 14.80
CA ASN A 56 -18.41 -24.93 15.49
C ASN A 56 -19.63 -25.82 15.17
N LEU A 57 -20.54 -25.40 14.28
CA LEU A 57 -21.62 -26.28 13.82
C LEU A 57 -21.08 -27.33 12.83
N THR A 58 -21.25 -28.59 13.18
CA THR A 58 -20.81 -29.74 12.38
C THR A 58 -21.88 -30.81 12.31
N PHE A 59 -21.80 -31.66 11.29
CA PHE A 59 -22.59 -32.89 11.15
C PHE A 59 -21.70 -34.00 10.59
N GLN A 60 -22.20 -35.23 10.49
CA GLN A 60 -21.39 -36.36 10.03
C GLN A 60 -21.80 -36.84 8.64
N ILE A 61 -20.81 -37.10 7.76
CA ILE A 61 -20.98 -37.65 6.41
C ILE A 61 -20.32 -39.03 6.31
N GLY A 62 -20.98 -39.98 5.65
CA GLY A 62 -20.40 -41.30 5.36
C GLY A 62 -19.40 -41.26 4.19
N LYS A 63 -18.18 -41.76 4.37
CA LYS A 63 -17.19 -41.89 3.27
C LYS A 63 -16.98 -43.33 2.82
N LYS A 64 -16.91 -44.28 3.76
CA LYS A 64 -16.70 -45.70 3.43
C LYS A 64 -17.98 -46.49 3.68
N PHE A 65 -18.33 -47.31 2.70
CA PHE A 65 -19.54 -48.11 2.72
C PHE A 65 -19.20 -49.60 2.55
N ASP A 66 -19.83 -50.44 3.36
CA ASP A 66 -19.98 -51.87 3.08
C ASP A 66 -21.44 -52.13 2.71
N GLY A 67 -21.71 -52.47 1.45
CA GLY A 67 -23.07 -52.52 0.93
C GLY A 67 -23.82 -51.19 1.07
N THR A 68 -24.85 -51.16 1.92
CA THR A 68 -25.69 -49.99 2.23
C THR A 68 -25.40 -49.38 3.61
N THR A 69 -24.48 -49.98 4.37
CA THR A 69 -24.07 -49.55 5.71
C THR A 69 -22.79 -48.71 5.64
N VAL A 70 -22.75 -47.65 6.45
CA VAL A 70 -21.59 -46.75 6.54
C VAL A 70 -20.60 -47.34 7.56
N ASN A 71 -19.37 -47.60 7.12
CA ASN A 71 -18.29 -48.08 7.97
C ASN A 71 -17.57 -46.94 8.70
N GLU A 72 -17.39 -45.80 8.02
CA GLU A 72 -16.66 -44.64 8.56
C GLU A 72 -17.44 -43.35 8.30
N TRP A 73 -17.68 -42.63 9.40
CA TRP A 73 -18.29 -41.32 9.42
C TRP A 73 -17.22 -40.26 9.68
N PHE A 74 -17.33 -39.13 8.99
CA PHE A 74 -16.44 -37.99 9.12
C PHE A 74 -17.23 -36.77 9.56
N GLU A 75 -16.71 -36.02 10.52
CA GLU A 75 -17.25 -34.71 10.86
C GLU A 75 -16.98 -33.72 9.72
N GLN A 76 -18.03 -33.00 9.36
CA GLN A 76 -18.07 -32.02 8.30
C GLN A 76 -18.62 -30.72 8.89
N PRO A 77 -17.92 -29.58 8.74
CA PRO A 77 -18.49 -28.28 9.09
C PRO A 77 -19.66 -27.94 8.16
N ILE A 78 -20.63 -27.18 8.68
CA ILE A 78 -21.70 -26.67 7.82
C ILE A 78 -21.12 -25.80 6.70
N ILE A 79 -21.78 -25.83 5.55
CA ILE A 79 -21.46 -24.93 4.44
C ILE A 79 -22.24 -23.62 4.60
N ASP A 80 -22.20 -22.75 3.59
CA ASP A 80 -22.89 -21.45 3.59
C ASP A 80 -24.42 -21.62 3.81
N PRO A 81 -24.97 -21.08 4.92
CA PRO A 81 -26.40 -21.18 5.24
C PRO A 81 -27.32 -20.58 4.18
N HIS A 82 -26.97 -19.38 3.71
CA HIS A 82 -27.78 -18.62 2.77
C HIS A 82 -27.78 -19.31 1.41
N GLU A 83 -26.60 -19.77 0.96
CA GLU A 83 -26.45 -20.55 -0.27
C GLU A 83 -27.24 -21.86 -0.20
N SER A 84 -27.17 -22.58 0.92
CA SER A 84 -27.83 -23.87 1.09
C SER A 84 -29.34 -23.76 0.89
N LEU A 85 -29.97 -22.75 1.49
CA LEU A 85 -31.40 -22.52 1.32
C LEU A 85 -31.73 -22.07 -0.11
N ARG A 86 -30.91 -21.20 -0.69
CA ARG A 86 -31.07 -20.72 -2.08
C ARG A 86 -31.03 -21.88 -3.08
N VAL A 87 -30.01 -22.72 -3.01
CA VAL A 87 -29.86 -23.88 -3.90
C VAL A 87 -31.03 -24.84 -3.71
N LYS A 88 -31.49 -25.04 -2.47
CA LYS A 88 -32.61 -25.94 -2.22
C LYS A 88 -33.92 -25.43 -2.85
N ILE A 89 -34.19 -24.12 -2.76
CA ILE A 89 -35.36 -23.51 -3.41
C ILE A 89 -35.28 -23.64 -4.94
N ILE A 90 -34.11 -23.33 -5.52
CA ILE A 90 -33.89 -23.46 -6.98
C ILE A 90 -34.05 -24.92 -7.43
N GLU A 91 -33.53 -25.88 -6.66
CA GLU A 91 -33.67 -27.31 -6.96
C GLU A 91 -35.13 -27.75 -6.94
N MET A 92 -35.89 -27.38 -5.91
CA MET A 92 -37.32 -27.69 -5.81
C MET A 92 -38.12 -27.13 -7.00
N LEU A 93 -37.87 -25.87 -7.37
CA LEU A 93 -38.53 -25.23 -8.52
C LEU A 93 -38.13 -25.89 -9.85
N GLY A 94 -36.86 -26.26 -10.00
CA GLY A 94 -36.34 -26.90 -11.21
C GLY A 94 -36.83 -28.34 -11.39
N SER A 95 -37.08 -29.07 -10.30
CA SER A 95 -37.57 -30.45 -10.36
C SER A 95 -39.09 -30.56 -10.40
N GLU A 96 -39.82 -29.68 -9.70
CA GLU A 96 -41.27 -29.79 -9.50
C GLU A 96 -42.07 -28.73 -10.28
N GLY A 97 -41.41 -27.74 -10.89
CA GLY A 97 -42.05 -26.63 -11.59
C GLY A 97 -42.62 -25.56 -10.63
N PRO A 98 -43.71 -24.86 -11.02
CA PRO A 98 -44.33 -23.83 -10.17
C PRO A 98 -44.75 -24.33 -8.78
N LEU A 99 -44.41 -23.59 -7.72
CA LEU A 99 -44.76 -23.92 -6.33
C LEU A 99 -45.26 -22.68 -5.55
N THR A 100 -46.18 -22.86 -4.60
CA THR A 100 -46.67 -21.80 -3.70
C THR A 100 -45.79 -21.66 -2.45
N SER A 101 -45.89 -20.51 -1.77
CA SER A 101 -45.16 -20.24 -0.51
C SER A 101 -45.45 -21.28 0.58
N GLU A 102 -46.70 -21.76 0.67
CA GLU A 102 -47.12 -22.77 1.66
C GLU A 102 -46.39 -24.11 1.50
N ILE A 103 -46.07 -24.50 0.26
CA ILE A 103 -45.34 -25.74 -0.01
C ILE A 103 -43.90 -25.65 0.49
N PHE A 104 -43.26 -24.50 0.33
CA PHE A 104 -41.92 -24.27 0.86
C PHE A 104 -41.92 -24.30 2.39
N GLU A 105 -42.89 -23.63 3.02
CA GLU A 105 -43.06 -23.60 4.47
C GLU A 105 -43.29 -25.01 5.05
N ALA A 106 -44.04 -25.87 4.36
CA ALA A 106 -44.31 -27.23 4.81
C ALA A 106 -43.11 -28.19 4.68
N ARG A 107 -42.17 -27.92 3.77
CA ARG A 107 -41.09 -28.86 3.42
C ARG A 107 -39.70 -28.43 3.87
N LEU A 108 -39.47 -27.13 4.07
CA LEU A 108 -38.18 -26.61 4.49
C LEU A 108 -38.15 -26.47 6.02
N PRO A 109 -37.04 -26.82 6.69
CA PRO A 109 -36.96 -26.84 8.15
C PRO A 109 -36.80 -25.43 8.77
N LEU A 110 -37.16 -24.37 8.04
CA LEU A 110 -36.92 -22.97 8.40
C LEU A 110 -38.22 -22.14 8.39
N PRO A 111 -38.30 -21.06 9.19
CA PRO A 111 -39.48 -20.21 9.25
C PRO A 111 -39.80 -19.51 7.92
N LYS A 112 -41.10 -19.32 7.65
CA LYS A 112 -41.63 -18.61 6.46
C LYS A 112 -40.92 -17.28 6.14
N PRO A 113 -40.63 -16.38 7.11
CA PRO A 113 -39.96 -15.11 6.80
C PRO A 113 -38.59 -15.25 6.15
N GLN A 114 -37.83 -16.31 6.48
CA GLN A 114 -36.52 -16.54 5.88
C GLN A 114 -36.64 -17.06 4.45
N ILE A 115 -37.60 -17.95 4.22
CA ILE A 115 -37.90 -18.51 2.89
C ILE A 115 -38.37 -17.37 1.96
N GLU A 116 -39.33 -16.55 2.41
CA GLU A 116 -39.83 -15.40 1.66
C GLU A 116 -38.73 -14.39 1.35
N LYS A 117 -37.79 -14.18 2.27
CA LYS A 117 -36.63 -13.31 2.02
C LYS A 117 -35.76 -13.83 0.88
N ILE A 118 -35.46 -15.14 0.84
CA ILE A 118 -34.67 -15.71 -0.26
C ILE A 118 -35.46 -15.69 -1.57
N LEU A 119 -36.76 -15.99 -1.55
CA LEU A 119 -37.62 -15.89 -2.72
C LEU A 119 -37.61 -14.46 -3.29
N TYR A 120 -37.76 -13.45 -2.43
CA TYR A 120 -37.66 -12.05 -2.82
C TYR A 120 -36.28 -11.68 -3.41
N GLU A 121 -35.18 -12.15 -2.80
CA GLU A 121 -33.83 -11.94 -3.35
C GLU A 121 -33.66 -12.58 -4.73
N LEU A 122 -34.18 -13.79 -4.93
CA LEU A 122 -34.15 -14.52 -6.21
C LEU A 122 -35.02 -13.82 -7.27
N GLU A 123 -36.15 -13.27 -6.87
CA GLU A 123 -37.03 -12.48 -7.76
C GLU A 123 -36.35 -11.18 -8.19
N MET A 124 -35.79 -10.41 -7.25
CA MET A 124 -35.04 -9.18 -7.54
C MET A 124 -33.84 -9.42 -8.47
N ARG A 125 -33.23 -10.60 -8.40
CA ARG A 125 -32.13 -11.04 -9.27
C ARG A 125 -32.59 -11.66 -10.59
N ASN A 126 -33.90 -11.72 -10.84
CA ASN A 126 -34.51 -12.33 -12.03
C ASN A 126 -34.17 -13.81 -12.22
N VAL A 127 -33.92 -14.54 -11.12
CA VAL A 127 -33.71 -16.01 -11.15
C VAL A 127 -35.05 -16.73 -11.15
N ILE A 128 -36.02 -16.19 -10.40
CA ILE A 128 -37.39 -16.72 -10.33
C ILE A 128 -38.39 -15.65 -10.76
N SER A 129 -39.63 -16.07 -11.03
CA SER A 129 -40.76 -15.17 -11.28
C SER A 129 -42.01 -15.64 -10.57
N VAL A 130 -42.87 -14.67 -10.25
CA VAL A 130 -44.11 -14.86 -9.51
C VAL A 130 -45.28 -14.68 -10.46
N GLY A 131 -46.22 -15.62 -10.45
CA GLY A 131 -47.38 -15.57 -11.34
C GLY A 131 -48.39 -16.68 -11.07
N PHE A 132 -49.36 -16.82 -11.96
CA PHE A 132 -50.41 -17.84 -11.90
C PHE A 132 -50.24 -18.80 -13.08
N PHE A 133 -49.36 -19.79 -12.93
CA PHE A 133 -48.96 -20.66 -14.05
C PHE A 133 -49.87 -21.88 -14.18
N ARG A 134 -50.40 -22.38 -13.06
CA ARG A 134 -51.29 -23.56 -13.00
C ARG A 134 -52.77 -23.21 -12.78
N GLN A 135 -53.16 -21.95 -12.97
CA GLN A 135 -54.53 -21.46 -12.72
C GLN A 135 -55.01 -21.64 -11.26
N THR A 136 -54.08 -21.54 -10.31
CA THR A 136 -54.35 -21.53 -8.87
C THR A 136 -54.91 -20.18 -8.41
N GLU A 137 -55.55 -20.14 -7.24
CA GLU A 137 -55.98 -18.88 -6.60
C GLU A 137 -54.81 -18.13 -5.93
N GLU A 138 -53.72 -18.84 -5.64
CA GLU A 138 -52.51 -18.29 -5.02
C GLU A 138 -51.38 -18.13 -6.02
N ALA A 139 -50.53 -17.14 -5.78
CA ALA A 139 -49.35 -16.88 -6.58
C ALA A 139 -48.31 -18.00 -6.43
N GLU A 140 -47.76 -18.44 -7.54
CA GLU A 140 -46.75 -19.48 -7.65
C GLU A 140 -45.41 -18.87 -8.06
N TYR A 141 -44.32 -19.47 -7.57
CA TYR A 141 -42.96 -19.17 -7.97
C TYR A 141 -42.50 -20.18 -9.02
N ILE A 142 -41.82 -19.74 -10.07
CA ILE A 142 -41.19 -20.59 -11.09
C ILE A 142 -39.78 -20.08 -11.41
N LEU A 143 -38.88 -20.95 -11.89
CA LEU A 143 -37.61 -20.50 -12.49
C LEU A 143 -37.88 -19.64 -13.73
N LYS A 144 -37.14 -18.53 -13.86
CA LYS A 144 -37.28 -17.59 -14.96
C LYS A 144 -37.03 -18.21 -16.34
N ILE A 145 -36.09 -19.16 -16.40
CA ILE A 145 -35.78 -19.92 -17.62
C ILE A 145 -36.96 -20.78 -18.04
N ASP A 146 -37.67 -21.38 -17.09
CA ASP A 146 -38.81 -22.23 -17.37
C ASP A 146 -40.05 -21.40 -17.73
N GLU A 147 -40.22 -20.23 -17.12
CA GLU A 147 -41.21 -19.24 -17.59
C GLU A 147 -40.96 -18.87 -19.05
N HIS A 148 -39.72 -18.51 -19.41
CA HIS A 148 -39.37 -18.14 -20.78
C HIS A 148 -39.75 -19.24 -21.79
N LYS A 149 -39.45 -20.50 -21.46
CA LYS A 149 -39.84 -21.67 -22.27
C LYS A 149 -41.35 -21.83 -22.38
N ILE A 150 -42.10 -21.67 -21.28
CA ILE A 150 -43.56 -21.82 -21.26
C ILE A 150 -44.26 -20.70 -22.05
N THR A 151 -43.72 -19.48 -22.02
CA THR A 151 -44.27 -18.31 -22.73
C THR A 151 -43.95 -18.28 -24.23
N GLY A 152 -43.29 -19.30 -24.78
CA GLY A 152 -42.99 -19.41 -26.22
C GLY A 152 -41.67 -18.78 -26.65
N GLY A 153 -40.67 -18.69 -25.77
CA GLY A 153 -39.30 -18.31 -26.15
C GLY A 153 -38.69 -19.30 -27.15
N GLU A 154 -38.27 -18.81 -28.31
CA GLU A 154 -37.72 -19.64 -29.41
C GLU A 154 -36.20 -19.90 -29.26
N GLU A 155 -35.49 -19.06 -28.52
CA GLU A 155 -34.03 -19.15 -28.35
C GLU A 155 -33.65 -19.99 -27.12
N GLU A 156 -32.56 -20.77 -27.23
CA GLU A 156 -32.00 -21.48 -26.08
C GLU A 156 -31.24 -20.47 -25.20
N VAL A 157 -31.75 -20.26 -23.98
CA VAL A 157 -31.21 -19.26 -23.04
C VAL A 157 -30.51 -19.94 -21.86
N VAL A 158 -29.36 -19.39 -21.48
CA VAL A 158 -28.57 -19.81 -20.32
C VAL A 158 -28.85 -18.91 -19.11
N GLU A 159 -28.80 -19.49 -17.92
CA GLU A 159 -28.90 -18.73 -16.67
C GLU A 159 -27.74 -17.73 -16.54
N TYR A 160 -28.03 -16.48 -16.20
CA TYR A 160 -27.00 -15.47 -15.98
C TYR A 160 -25.99 -15.88 -14.91
N ARG A 161 -26.44 -16.59 -13.86
CA ARG A 161 -25.58 -17.07 -12.78
C ARG A 161 -24.48 -18.00 -13.28
N ARG A 162 -24.76 -18.84 -14.29
CA ARG A 162 -23.75 -19.72 -14.89
C ARG A 162 -22.65 -18.94 -15.62
N ILE A 163 -23.03 -17.86 -16.28
CA ILE A 163 -22.06 -16.95 -16.90
C ILE A 163 -21.20 -16.30 -15.83
N GLN A 164 -21.79 -15.83 -14.73
CA GLN A 164 -21.03 -15.24 -13.64
C GLN A 164 -20.04 -16.25 -13.02
N ASN A 165 -20.46 -17.49 -12.79
CA ASN A 165 -19.59 -18.55 -12.26
C ASN A 165 -18.42 -18.87 -13.19
N LEU A 166 -18.66 -19.01 -14.50
CA LEU A 166 -17.59 -19.25 -15.46
C LEU A 166 -16.60 -18.08 -15.50
N VAL A 167 -17.10 -16.84 -15.45
CA VAL A 167 -16.25 -15.64 -15.38
C VAL A 167 -15.45 -15.61 -14.07
N LEU A 168 -16.04 -16.01 -12.95
CA LEU A 168 -15.38 -16.08 -11.65
C LEU A 168 -14.24 -17.11 -11.67
N GLU A 169 -14.51 -18.35 -12.09
CA GLU A 169 -13.53 -19.44 -12.19
C GLU A 169 -12.33 -19.01 -13.04
N LYS A 170 -12.60 -18.45 -14.21
CA LYS A 170 -11.56 -17.95 -15.11
C LYS A 170 -10.78 -16.79 -14.50
N SER A 171 -11.47 -15.85 -13.85
CA SER A 171 -10.87 -14.65 -13.27
C SER A 171 -9.95 -14.95 -12.08
N PHE A 172 -10.18 -16.04 -11.35
CA PHE A 172 -9.42 -16.40 -10.14
C PHE A 172 -8.69 -17.74 -10.30
N THR A 173 -8.27 -18.04 -11.52
CA THR A 173 -7.32 -19.13 -11.77
C THR A 173 -6.01 -18.82 -11.04
N ILE A 174 -5.48 -19.80 -10.30
CA ILE A 174 -4.22 -19.65 -9.57
C ILE A 174 -3.07 -20.03 -10.49
N TYR A 175 -2.20 -19.06 -10.74
CA TYR A 175 -0.99 -19.19 -11.54
C TYR A 175 0.24 -19.43 -10.64
N PRO A 176 1.27 -20.12 -11.17
CA PRO A 176 2.50 -20.38 -10.41
C PRO A 176 3.33 -19.12 -10.15
N ASP A 177 3.26 -18.13 -11.04
CA ASP A 177 4.04 -16.90 -10.99
C ASP A 177 3.24 -15.72 -11.56
N ALA A 178 3.71 -14.50 -11.27
CA ALA A 178 3.02 -13.29 -11.68
C ALA A 178 3.10 -12.99 -13.19
N TYR A 179 4.16 -13.42 -13.91
CA TYR A 179 4.24 -13.21 -15.36
C TYR A 179 3.20 -14.03 -16.08
N THR A 180 3.02 -15.29 -15.67
CA THR A 180 1.93 -16.13 -16.19
C THR A 180 0.57 -15.48 -15.92
N ALA A 181 0.37 -14.90 -14.72
CA ALA A 181 -0.85 -14.15 -14.41
C ALA A 181 -1.02 -12.90 -15.30
N PHE A 182 0.04 -12.11 -15.56
CA PHE A 182 -0.01 -10.97 -16.49
C PHE A 182 -0.27 -11.39 -17.94
N ASN A 183 0.17 -12.58 -18.34
CA ASN A 183 -0.05 -13.07 -19.70
C ASN A 183 -1.50 -13.53 -19.90
N GLU A 184 -2.11 -14.16 -18.90
CA GLU A 184 -3.52 -14.56 -18.99
C GLU A 184 -4.50 -13.42 -18.62
N HIS A 185 -4.10 -12.49 -17.77
CA HIS A 185 -4.89 -11.30 -17.44
C HIS A 185 -4.38 -10.05 -18.15
N ILE A 186 -5.28 -9.36 -18.85
CA ILE A 186 -4.92 -8.26 -19.76
C ILE A 186 -4.11 -7.13 -19.07
N LEU A 187 -4.50 -6.74 -17.86
CA LEU A 187 -3.78 -5.74 -17.05
C LEU A 187 -4.10 -5.88 -15.57
N PHE A 188 -3.17 -5.45 -14.73
CA PHE A 188 -3.36 -5.23 -13.29
C PHE A 188 -3.08 -3.78 -12.92
N GLN A 189 -3.87 -3.20 -12.01
CA GLN A 189 -3.64 -1.82 -11.54
C GLN A 189 -2.98 -1.78 -10.17
N LYS A 190 -3.24 -2.81 -9.36
CA LYS A 190 -2.84 -2.85 -7.96
C LYS A 190 -2.38 -4.26 -7.59
N GLN A 191 -1.36 -4.33 -6.75
CA GLN A 191 -0.83 -5.58 -6.19
C GLN A 191 -1.89 -6.46 -5.49
N GLN A 192 -2.93 -5.86 -4.88
CA GLN A 192 -4.03 -6.62 -4.25
C GLN A 192 -4.73 -7.56 -5.23
N GLU A 193 -4.74 -7.21 -6.52
CA GLU A 193 -5.41 -7.98 -7.56
C GLU A 193 -4.68 -9.31 -7.84
N LEU A 194 -3.40 -9.45 -7.48
CA LEU A 194 -2.62 -10.67 -7.63
C LEU A 194 -2.77 -11.66 -6.46
N LEU A 195 -3.21 -11.21 -5.28
CA LEU A 195 -3.31 -12.03 -4.06
C LEU A 195 -4.13 -13.32 -4.26
N TYR A 196 -5.16 -13.28 -5.10
CA TYR A 196 -6.06 -14.41 -5.36
C TYR A 196 -5.80 -15.10 -6.71
N ARG A 197 -4.70 -14.75 -7.39
CA ARG A 197 -4.36 -15.21 -8.75
C ARG A 197 -2.97 -15.78 -8.85
N VAL A 198 -2.08 -15.47 -7.91
CA VAL A 198 -0.72 -16.00 -7.89
C VAL A 198 -0.53 -16.77 -6.58
N LYS A 199 0.04 -17.96 -6.69
CA LYS A 199 0.32 -18.80 -5.52
C LYS A 199 1.32 -18.11 -4.59
N ASP A 200 0.99 -18.05 -3.30
CA ASP A 200 1.85 -17.53 -2.22
C ASP A 200 2.37 -16.09 -2.45
N PHE A 201 1.61 -15.26 -3.17
CA PHE A 201 2.01 -13.90 -3.55
C PHE A 201 2.19 -12.95 -2.35
N ARG A 202 3.28 -12.19 -2.36
CA ARG A 202 3.58 -11.13 -1.39
C ARG A 202 3.62 -9.75 -2.04
N PHE A 203 3.32 -8.71 -1.26
CA PHE A 203 3.44 -7.33 -1.75
C PHE A 203 4.89 -6.90 -1.98
N SER A 204 5.87 -7.59 -1.39
CA SER A 204 7.28 -7.46 -1.78
C SER A 204 7.52 -7.84 -3.23
N ASP A 205 6.90 -8.92 -3.72
CA ASP A 205 7.10 -9.43 -5.08
C ASP A 205 6.63 -8.41 -6.12
N TRP A 206 5.63 -7.60 -5.77
CA TRP A 206 5.19 -6.48 -6.61
C TRP A 206 6.29 -5.46 -6.88
N VAL A 207 7.18 -5.21 -5.91
CA VAL A 207 8.31 -4.29 -6.09
C VAL A 207 9.27 -4.84 -7.12
N ASP A 208 9.59 -6.12 -7.03
CA ASP A 208 10.50 -6.81 -7.95
C ASP A 208 9.91 -6.85 -9.36
N LEU A 209 8.61 -7.17 -9.47
CA LEU A 209 7.90 -7.15 -10.75
C LEU A 209 7.90 -5.77 -11.41
N GLN A 210 7.81 -4.69 -10.62
CA GLN A 210 7.86 -3.33 -11.18
C GLN A 210 9.24 -2.95 -11.71
N LEU A 211 10.30 -3.61 -11.25
CA LEU A 211 11.69 -3.39 -11.68
C LEU A 211 12.11 -4.29 -12.84
N ASP A 212 11.31 -5.30 -13.15
CA ASP A 212 11.57 -6.19 -14.27
C ASP A 212 11.44 -5.45 -15.61
N SER A 213 12.37 -5.70 -16.52
CA SER A 213 12.38 -5.10 -17.86
C SER A 213 11.19 -5.52 -18.72
N ASP A 214 10.63 -6.71 -18.50
CA ASP A 214 9.48 -7.21 -19.27
C ASP A 214 8.16 -6.60 -18.81
N VAL A 215 8.13 -5.95 -17.63
CA VAL A 215 6.94 -5.31 -17.08
C VAL A 215 6.92 -3.82 -17.40
N LEU A 216 5.81 -3.36 -17.93
CA LEU A 216 5.60 -1.98 -18.32
C LEU A 216 4.40 -1.35 -17.61
N MET A 217 4.52 -0.08 -17.27
CA MET A 217 3.44 0.75 -16.75
C MET A 217 3.01 1.76 -17.80
N GLY A 218 1.72 1.79 -18.13
CA GLY A 218 1.22 2.72 -19.14
C GLY A 218 -0.27 3.01 -19.00
N ARG A 219 -0.76 3.89 -19.88
CA ARG A 219 -2.20 4.07 -20.11
C ARG A 219 -2.65 3.05 -21.16
N LEU A 220 -2.92 1.85 -20.68
CA LEU A 220 -3.20 0.68 -21.51
C LEU A 220 -4.63 0.80 -22.11
N LEU A 221 -5.59 0.06 -21.55
CA LEU A 221 -6.95 0.03 -22.05
C LEU A 221 -7.80 1.19 -21.53
N HIS A 222 -8.55 1.84 -22.43
CA HIS A 222 -9.43 2.97 -22.12
C HIS A 222 -8.77 4.06 -21.25
N ASN A 223 -7.48 4.34 -21.48
CA ASN A 223 -6.65 5.28 -20.70
C ASN A 223 -6.53 4.97 -19.20
N ARG A 224 -6.85 3.75 -18.77
CA ARG A 224 -6.58 3.29 -17.40
C ARG A 224 -5.08 3.06 -17.23
N ILE A 225 -4.56 3.54 -16.11
CA ILE A 225 -3.18 3.30 -15.72
C ILE A 225 -3.11 1.89 -15.15
N GLY A 226 -2.19 1.08 -15.67
CA GLY A 226 -1.97 -0.28 -15.20
C GLY A 226 -0.62 -0.81 -15.65
N TYR A 227 -0.35 -2.03 -15.24
CA TYR A 227 0.83 -2.83 -15.54
C TYR A 227 0.43 -3.96 -16.49
N SER A 228 1.32 -4.28 -17.42
CA SER A 228 1.24 -5.45 -18.30
C SER A 228 2.66 -5.87 -18.71
N THR A 229 2.78 -6.88 -19.56
CA THR A 229 4.06 -7.37 -20.08
C THR A 229 4.31 -6.87 -21.51
N LEU A 230 5.58 -6.84 -21.93
CA LEU A 230 5.95 -6.53 -23.32
C LEU A 230 5.24 -7.45 -24.32
N GLN A 231 5.07 -8.74 -23.96
CA GLN A 231 4.38 -9.74 -24.77
C GLN A 231 2.92 -9.35 -25.09
N ASN A 232 2.26 -8.59 -24.21
CA ASN A 232 0.87 -8.17 -24.41
C ASN A 232 0.74 -6.89 -25.27
N LEU A 233 1.82 -6.15 -25.54
CA LEU A 233 1.76 -4.90 -26.31
C LEU A 233 1.11 -5.06 -27.69
N PRO A 234 1.46 -6.07 -28.52
CA PRO A 234 0.83 -6.26 -29.83
C PRO A 234 -0.70 -6.33 -29.77
N MET A 235 -1.24 -7.05 -28.79
CA MET A 235 -2.68 -7.18 -28.56
C MET A 235 -3.29 -5.85 -28.08
N LEU A 236 -2.65 -5.16 -27.14
CA LEU A 236 -3.12 -3.85 -26.65
C LEU A 236 -3.15 -2.79 -27.75
N LEU A 237 -2.16 -2.79 -28.65
CA LEU A 237 -2.09 -1.90 -29.81
C LEU A 237 -3.20 -2.19 -30.82
N GLY A 238 -3.51 -3.47 -31.09
CA GLY A 238 -4.57 -3.88 -32.02
C GLY A 238 -5.97 -3.43 -31.58
N LEU A 239 -6.22 -3.33 -30.27
CA LEU A 239 -7.48 -2.83 -29.68
C LEU A 239 -7.66 -1.31 -29.78
N LYS A 240 -6.60 -0.57 -30.14
CA LYS A 240 -6.62 0.89 -30.33
C LYS A 240 -6.72 1.24 -31.82
N PRO A 241 -7.29 2.42 -32.14
CA PRO A 241 -7.14 2.99 -33.47
C PRO A 241 -5.68 3.44 -33.68
N LYS A 242 -5.30 3.68 -34.94
CA LYS A 242 -3.98 4.23 -35.26
C LYS A 242 -3.76 5.57 -34.52
N PRO A 243 -2.59 5.78 -33.91
CA PRO A 243 -2.30 6.99 -33.17
C PRO A 243 -2.29 8.23 -34.08
N TRP A 244 -2.76 9.36 -33.56
CA TRP A 244 -2.66 10.67 -34.20
C TRP A 244 -1.47 11.43 -33.61
N ILE A 245 -0.46 11.68 -34.45
CA ILE A 245 0.82 12.26 -34.01
C ILE A 245 0.94 13.68 -34.58
N GLY A 246 0.86 14.68 -33.70
CA GLY A 246 1.09 16.08 -34.03
C GLY A 246 2.57 16.40 -34.22
N GLU A 247 2.89 17.65 -34.59
CA GLU A 247 4.26 18.09 -34.87
C GLU A 247 5.17 17.98 -33.63
N MET A 248 4.67 18.39 -32.46
CA MET A 248 5.43 18.31 -31.21
C MET A 248 5.63 16.86 -30.75
N GLU A 249 4.62 16.01 -30.92
CA GLU A 249 4.74 14.58 -30.64
C GLU A 249 5.77 13.90 -31.56
N LYS A 250 5.82 14.25 -32.85
CA LYS A 250 6.85 13.75 -33.78
C LYS A 250 8.25 14.15 -33.34
N LEU A 251 8.46 15.44 -33.03
CA LEU A 251 9.74 15.95 -32.55
C LEU A 251 10.21 15.22 -31.27
N LEU A 252 9.28 14.89 -30.37
CA LEU A 252 9.59 14.12 -29.16
C LEU A 252 9.95 12.67 -29.49
N LEU A 253 9.23 12.01 -30.39
CA LEU A 253 9.53 10.64 -30.82
C LEU A 253 10.87 10.54 -31.56
N GLU A 254 11.23 11.52 -32.39
CA GLU A 254 12.55 11.58 -33.04
C GLU A 254 13.71 11.63 -32.05
N LYS A 255 13.47 12.22 -30.87
CA LYS A 255 14.46 12.30 -29.79
C LYS A 255 14.45 11.11 -28.84
N LEU A 256 13.46 10.22 -28.97
CA LEU A 256 13.39 8.99 -28.18
C LEU A 256 13.93 7.83 -29.06
N PRO A 257 15.15 7.35 -28.79
CA PRO A 257 15.74 6.26 -29.56
C PRO A 257 14.91 4.97 -29.40
N HIS A 258 15.09 4.04 -30.35
CA HIS A 258 14.37 2.77 -30.36
C HIS A 258 14.96 1.76 -29.37
N ASP A 259 16.29 1.72 -29.25
CA ASP A 259 16.98 0.68 -28.47
C ASP A 259 17.33 1.12 -27.03
N GLU A 260 16.96 2.35 -26.64
CA GLU A 260 17.35 2.93 -25.36
C GLU A 260 16.19 3.66 -24.68
N ASN A 261 16.05 3.44 -23.37
CA ASN A 261 15.04 4.11 -22.58
C ASN A 261 15.62 5.38 -21.93
N LEU A 262 14.91 6.49 -22.06
CA LEU A 262 15.39 7.78 -21.54
C LEU A 262 14.60 8.21 -20.30
N THR A 263 15.28 8.88 -19.37
CA THR A 263 14.58 9.63 -18.32
C THR A 263 13.83 10.81 -18.92
N ARG A 264 12.81 11.30 -18.21
CA ARG A 264 12.12 12.53 -18.61
C ARG A 264 13.08 13.70 -18.82
N GLN A 265 14.16 13.77 -18.03
CA GLN A 265 15.09 14.90 -18.07
C GLN A 265 15.97 14.84 -19.31
N GLU A 266 16.49 13.66 -19.66
CA GLU A 266 17.25 13.38 -20.88
C GLU A 266 16.41 13.61 -22.13
N TRP A 267 15.17 13.09 -22.13
CA TRP A 267 14.27 13.20 -23.27
C TRP A 267 13.94 14.65 -23.65
N ILE A 268 13.95 15.58 -22.67
CA ILE A 268 13.63 16.99 -22.90
C ILE A 268 14.85 17.93 -22.83
N VAL A 269 16.09 17.42 -22.87
CA VAL A 269 17.32 18.23 -22.66
C VAL A 269 17.38 19.44 -23.58
N ASP A 270 17.13 19.28 -24.88
CA ASP A 270 17.31 20.39 -25.83
C ASP A 270 16.12 21.37 -25.88
N PHE A 271 15.09 21.17 -25.06
CA PHE A 271 14.00 22.15 -24.97
C PHE A 271 14.38 23.30 -24.02
N PRO A 272 14.22 24.57 -24.44
CA PRO A 272 14.65 25.71 -23.64
C PRO A 272 13.87 25.81 -22.33
N ARG A 273 14.59 26.17 -21.26
CA ARG A 273 14.07 26.32 -19.90
C ARG A 273 14.08 27.79 -19.46
N GLY A 274 13.03 28.25 -18.79
CA GLY A 274 12.90 29.61 -18.27
C GLY A 274 11.44 30.06 -18.18
N GLU A 275 11.15 31.16 -17.48
CA GLU A 275 9.78 31.70 -17.39
C GLU A 275 9.24 32.15 -18.77
N GLU A 276 10.12 32.62 -19.65
CA GLU A 276 9.80 33.05 -21.02
C GLU A 276 9.29 31.90 -21.91
N TYR A 277 9.71 30.66 -21.63
CA TYR A 277 9.35 29.46 -22.42
C TYR A 277 8.23 28.64 -21.77
N LYS A 278 7.46 29.22 -20.83
CA LYS A 278 6.42 28.51 -20.07
C LYS A 278 5.33 27.89 -20.97
N SER A 279 4.97 28.55 -22.08
CA SER A 279 4.00 28.00 -23.04
C SER A 279 4.54 26.73 -23.69
N LEU A 280 5.76 26.79 -24.24
CA LEU A 280 6.41 25.65 -24.88
C LEU A 280 6.56 24.47 -23.91
N GLN A 281 6.93 24.72 -22.66
CA GLN A 281 7.03 23.67 -21.64
C GLN A 281 5.68 23.00 -21.35
N ARG A 282 4.59 23.77 -21.39
CA ARG A 282 3.23 23.24 -21.25
C ARG A 282 2.88 22.38 -22.47
N ASP A 283 3.24 22.82 -23.67
CA ASP A 283 2.99 22.09 -24.91
C ASP A 283 3.77 20.77 -24.96
N VAL A 284 5.05 20.78 -24.58
CA VAL A 284 5.86 19.55 -24.42
C VAL A 284 5.23 18.60 -23.40
N LYS A 285 4.78 19.11 -22.25
CA LYS A 285 4.11 18.29 -21.23
C LYS A 285 2.81 17.68 -21.75
N ASN A 286 2.03 18.44 -22.52
CA ASN A 286 0.79 17.96 -23.14
C ASN A 286 1.07 16.88 -24.19
N ALA A 287 2.08 17.10 -25.05
CA ALA A 287 2.50 16.16 -26.08
C ALA A 287 2.96 14.82 -25.47
N ILE A 288 3.77 14.85 -24.40
CA ILE A 288 4.12 13.62 -23.64
C ILE A 288 2.86 12.92 -23.12
N SER A 289 1.92 13.67 -22.53
CA SER A 289 0.67 13.06 -22.04
C SER A 289 -0.21 12.51 -23.16
N ASN A 290 -0.13 13.05 -24.37
CA ASN A 290 -0.85 12.54 -25.55
C ASN A 290 -0.21 11.24 -26.04
N LEU A 291 1.12 11.19 -26.14
CA LEU A 291 1.87 9.97 -26.47
C LEU A 291 1.55 8.83 -25.49
N GLU A 292 1.50 9.11 -24.18
CA GLU A 292 1.10 8.12 -23.17
C GLU A 292 -0.36 7.63 -23.40
N ARG A 293 -1.32 8.53 -23.66
CA ARG A 293 -2.74 8.16 -23.88
C ARG A 293 -2.92 7.27 -25.12
N GLN A 294 -2.14 7.55 -26.16
CA GLN A 294 -2.18 6.81 -27.41
C GLN A 294 -1.37 5.52 -27.37
N LEU A 295 -0.72 5.20 -26.23
CA LEU A 295 0.17 4.03 -26.06
C LEU A 295 1.37 4.07 -27.02
N CYS A 296 1.84 5.25 -27.40
CA CYS A 296 3.06 5.40 -28.20
C CYS A 296 4.33 5.26 -27.34
N VAL A 297 4.21 5.53 -26.03
CA VAL A 297 5.27 5.40 -25.03
C VAL A 297 4.70 4.81 -23.75
N VAL A 298 5.51 4.01 -23.07
CA VAL A 298 5.22 3.40 -21.76
C VAL A 298 6.38 3.70 -20.81
N LYS A 299 6.24 3.30 -19.53
CA LYS A 299 7.27 3.50 -18.53
C LYS A 299 7.77 2.17 -17.99
N GLN A 300 9.08 2.09 -17.84
CA GLN A 300 9.78 1.09 -17.03
C GLN A 300 10.44 1.78 -15.84
N PHE A 301 10.80 0.99 -14.83
CA PHE A 301 11.42 1.50 -13.62
C PHE A 301 12.76 0.85 -13.38
N GLU A 302 13.71 1.66 -12.90
CA GLU A 302 15.03 1.20 -12.50
C GLU A 302 15.32 1.65 -11.06
N ASP A 303 15.94 0.78 -10.27
CA ASP A 303 16.42 1.13 -8.94
C ASP A 303 17.88 1.58 -9.00
N VAL A 304 18.14 2.78 -8.49
CA VAL A 304 19.46 3.41 -8.55
C VAL A 304 19.97 3.64 -7.13
N ALA A 305 21.17 3.13 -6.84
CA ALA A 305 21.82 3.30 -5.55
C ALA A 305 21.90 4.78 -5.14
N GLY A 306 21.59 5.07 -3.86
CA GLY A 306 21.60 6.43 -3.33
C GLY A 306 20.37 7.29 -3.68
N ARG A 307 19.45 6.82 -4.53
CA ARG A 307 18.15 7.47 -4.77
C ARG A 307 17.05 6.82 -3.94
N ARG A 308 16.20 7.67 -3.33
CA ARG A 308 15.02 7.21 -2.56
C ARG A 308 13.82 6.85 -3.43
N ARG A 309 13.78 7.33 -4.68
CA ARG A 309 12.69 7.08 -5.62
C ARG A 309 13.27 6.39 -6.83
N ARG A 310 12.54 5.39 -7.33
CA ARG A 310 12.85 4.68 -8.56
C ARG A 310 12.90 5.66 -9.73
N LEU A 311 13.82 5.39 -10.64
CA LEU A 311 13.96 6.15 -11.86
C LEU A 311 12.90 5.69 -12.86
N SER A 312 12.14 6.63 -13.42
CA SER A 312 11.17 6.33 -14.47
C SER A 312 11.81 6.55 -15.84
N LEU A 313 11.88 5.48 -16.62
CA LEU A 313 12.41 5.48 -17.97
C LEU A 313 11.25 5.39 -18.96
N PHE A 314 11.27 6.21 -20.00
CA PHE A 314 10.29 6.17 -21.09
C PHE A 314 10.77 5.19 -22.14
N HIS A 315 9.96 4.18 -22.39
CA HIS A 315 10.16 3.18 -23.44
C HIS A 315 9.24 3.51 -24.62
N ARG A 316 9.80 3.51 -25.82
CA ARG A 316 9.05 3.72 -27.05
C ARG A 316 8.30 2.44 -27.40
N VAL A 317 7.08 2.58 -27.92
CA VAL A 317 6.25 1.44 -28.33
C VAL A 317 5.91 1.54 -29.82
N ILE A 318 5.69 2.77 -30.28
CA ILE A 318 5.38 3.02 -31.68
C ILE A 318 6.58 2.69 -32.57
N ASP A 319 6.30 1.97 -33.66
CA ASP A 319 7.25 1.47 -34.66
C ASP A 319 8.19 0.34 -34.19
N GLU A 320 8.19 -0.02 -32.91
CA GLU A 320 8.96 -1.16 -32.37
C GLU A 320 8.15 -2.47 -32.33
N TYR A 321 6.87 -2.36 -31.97
CA TYR A 321 6.00 -3.53 -31.83
C TYR A 321 4.96 -3.55 -32.95
N GLU A 322 4.88 -4.68 -33.65
CA GLU A 322 3.86 -4.87 -34.67
C GLU A 322 2.50 -5.15 -34.01
N PRO A 323 1.45 -4.34 -34.29
CA PRO A 323 0.14 -4.55 -33.71
C PRO A 323 -0.51 -5.80 -34.30
N LEU A 324 -1.17 -6.60 -33.44
CA LEU A 324 -2.05 -7.65 -33.92
C LEU A 324 -3.24 -7.05 -34.68
N SER A 325 -3.86 -7.85 -35.54
CA SER A 325 -5.12 -7.45 -36.17
C SER A 325 -6.17 -7.15 -35.09
N PHE A 326 -7.10 -6.23 -35.38
CA PHE A 326 -8.16 -5.91 -34.42
C PHE A 326 -8.99 -7.15 -34.06
N LYS A 327 -9.24 -8.03 -35.03
CA LYS A 327 -9.99 -9.28 -34.83
C LYS A 327 -9.26 -10.25 -33.91
N ASP A 328 -7.97 -10.46 -34.14
CA ASP A 328 -7.20 -11.40 -33.32
C ASP A 328 -7.01 -10.85 -31.90
N SER A 329 -6.80 -9.55 -31.75
CA SER A 329 -6.75 -8.89 -30.45
C SER A 329 -8.08 -9.00 -29.70
N LEU A 330 -9.20 -8.80 -30.40
CA LEU A 330 -10.54 -8.93 -29.84
C LEU A 330 -10.85 -10.38 -29.43
N PHE A 331 -10.47 -11.35 -30.27
CA PHE A 331 -10.57 -12.77 -29.94
C PHE A 331 -9.79 -13.10 -28.67
N ASP A 332 -8.56 -12.59 -28.53
CA ASP A 332 -7.74 -12.81 -27.34
C ASP A 332 -8.38 -12.23 -26.07
N VAL A 333 -9.00 -11.05 -26.16
CA VAL A 333 -9.75 -10.47 -25.04
C VAL A 333 -10.93 -11.37 -24.65
N ILE A 334 -11.71 -11.87 -25.62
CA ILE A 334 -12.84 -12.77 -25.36
C ILE A 334 -12.33 -14.11 -24.81
N ARG A 335 -11.23 -14.64 -25.33
CA ARG A 335 -10.59 -15.87 -24.84
C ARG A 335 -10.11 -15.74 -23.41
N ARG A 336 -9.64 -14.56 -22.97
CA ARG A 336 -9.13 -14.36 -21.60
C ARG A 336 -10.19 -13.89 -20.60
N SER A 337 -11.20 -13.12 -21.04
CA SER A 337 -12.19 -12.47 -20.16
C SER A 337 -13.65 -12.86 -20.40
N GLY A 338 -13.91 -13.62 -21.46
CA GLY A 338 -15.25 -14.12 -21.82
C GLY A 338 -15.76 -15.20 -20.85
N PRO A 339 -17.08 -15.46 -20.83
CA PRO A 339 -18.11 -14.86 -21.68
C PRO A 339 -18.34 -13.38 -21.42
N ILE A 340 -18.58 -12.54 -22.43
CA ILE A 340 -18.66 -11.07 -22.27
C ILE A 340 -19.70 -10.42 -23.20
N ARG A 341 -20.33 -9.33 -22.75
CA ARG A 341 -21.27 -8.53 -23.56
C ARG A 341 -20.53 -7.58 -24.50
N ALA A 342 -21.11 -7.29 -25.66
CA ALA A 342 -20.61 -6.25 -26.57
C ALA A 342 -20.46 -4.88 -25.88
N PHE A 343 -21.42 -4.51 -25.03
CA PHE A 343 -21.35 -3.26 -24.27
C PHE A 343 -20.14 -3.23 -23.33
N THR A 344 -19.84 -4.34 -22.65
CA THR A 344 -18.72 -4.46 -21.72
C THR A 344 -17.37 -4.46 -22.45
N LEU A 345 -17.30 -5.01 -23.66
CA LEU A 345 -16.09 -4.97 -24.50
C LEU A 345 -15.65 -3.52 -24.82
N ARG A 346 -16.54 -2.53 -24.76
CA ARG A 346 -16.20 -1.11 -24.95
C ARG A 346 -15.29 -0.55 -23.85
N TYR A 347 -15.17 -1.23 -22.71
CA TYR A 347 -14.17 -0.87 -21.68
C TYR A 347 -12.76 -1.37 -22.03
N TYR A 348 -12.64 -2.30 -22.97
CA TYR A 348 -11.38 -2.86 -23.44
C TYR A 348 -10.97 -2.30 -24.80
N VAL A 349 -11.92 -1.90 -25.64
CA VAL A 349 -11.69 -1.45 -27.02
C VAL A 349 -11.88 0.07 -27.15
N SER A 350 -10.95 0.75 -27.84
CA SER A 350 -11.02 2.21 -28.09
C SER A 350 -11.50 2.56 -29.52
N ARG A 351 -11.93 1.57 -30.30
CA ARG A 351 -12.46 1.72 -31.66
C ARG A 351 -13.97 2.02 -31.66
N SER A 352 -14.51 2.35 -32.84
CA SER A 352 -15.94 2.67 -32.96
C SER A 352 -16.83 1.46 -32.69
N VAL A 353 -18.10 1.73 -32.37
CA VAL A 353 -19.09 0.67 -32.12
C VAL A 353 -19.37 -0.12 -33.39
N GLU A 354 -19.37 0.51 -34.57
CA GLU A 354 -19.57 -0.19 -35.83
C GLU A 354 -18.43 -1.18 -36.12
N GLU A 355 -17.17 -0.75 -35.92
CA GLU A 355 -16.00 -1.63 -36.10
C GLU A 355 -16.06 -2.84 -35.17
N LEU A 356 -16.43 -2.63 -33.91
CA LEU A 356 -16.58 -3.72 -32.93
C LEU A 356 -17.66 -4.72 -33.36
N ALA A 357 -18.82 -4.23 -33.80
CA ALA A 357 -19.93 -5.08 -34.23
C ALA A 357 -19.56 -5.91 -35.48
N LEU A 358 -18.88 -5.31 -36.46
CA LEU A 358 -18.39 -6.01 -37.64
C LEU A 358 -17.38 -7.09 -37.27
N ALA A 359 -16.41 -6.77 -36.41
CA ALA A 359 -15.40 -7.72 -35.95
C ALA A 359 -16.01 -8.92 -35.20
N LEU A 360 -17.02 -8.68 -34.35
CA LEU A 360 -17.74 -9.75 -33.66
C LEU A 360 -18.50 -10.66 -34.64
N ASN A 361 -19.20 -10.09 -35.62
CA ASN A 361 -19.90 -10.87 -36.65
C ASN A 361 -18.94 -11.73 -37.49
N GLU A 362 -17.79 -11.17 -37.87
CA GLU A 362 -16.77 -11.92 -38.61
C GLU A 362 -16.18 -13.06 -37.78
N LEU A 363 -15.81 -12.82 -36.52
CA LEU A 363 -15.31 -13.86 -35.62
C LEU A 363 -16.33 -14.97 -35.36
N GLU A 364 -17.62 -14.62 -35.31
CA GLU A 364 -18.71 -15.58 -35.16
C GLU A 364 -18.89 -16.42 -36.44
N HIS A 365 -18.84 -15.80 -37.62
CA HIS A 365 -18.90 -16.50 -38.90
C HIS A 365 -17.66 -17.41 -39.12
N GLU A 366 -16.48 -16.99 -38.68
CA GLU A 366 -15.26 -17.80 -38.68
C GLU A 366 -15.33 -18.98 -37.68
N GLY A 367 -16.32 -18.98 -36.77
CA GLY A 367 -16.49 -20.01 -35.75
C GLY A 367 -15.50 -19.91 -34.57
N LYS A 368 -14.74 -18.81 -34.48
CA LYS A 368 -13.80 -18.56 -33.37
C LYS A 368 -14.52 -18.18 -32.07
N ILE A 369 -15.68 -17.52 -32.18
CA ILE A 369 -16.55 -17.20 -31.04
C ILE A 369 -17.97 -17.69 -31.31
N LYS A 370 -18.74 -17.85 -30.25
CA LYS A 370 -20.16 -18.17 -30.28
C LYS A 370 -20.95 -17.18 -29.45
N LYS A 371 -22.14 -16.83 -29.95
CA LYS A 371 -23.13 -16.04 -29.23
C LYS A 371 -24.03 -16.96 -28.41
N VAL A 372 -24.10 -16.69 -27.11
CA VAL A 372 -24.99 -17.35 -26.14
C VAL A 372 -25.96 -16.32 -25.59
N MET A 373 -27.24 -16.66 -25.55
CA MET A 373 -28.26 -15.79 -24.97
C MET A 373 -28.36 -16.07 -23.47
N ALA A 374 -28.30 -15.03 -22.66
CA ALA A 374 -28.42 -15.13 -21.21
C ALA A 374 -29.56 -14.28 -20.71
N LEU A 375 -30.32 -14.79 -19.74
CA LEU A 375 -31.49 -14.09 -19.24
C LEU A 375 -31.07 -13.04 -18.21
N VAL A 376 -31.11 -11.76 -18.59
CA VAL A 376 -30.77 -10.61 -17.75
C VAL A 376 -31.91 -9.58 -17.88
N PRO A 377 -32.89 -9.68 -16.98
CA PRO A 377 -34.35 -9.56 -17.22
C PRO A 377 -34.91 -9.95 -18.60
N GLU A 378 -34.25 -9.56 -19.69
CA GLU A 378 -34.52 -9.97 -21.07
C GLU A 378 -33.32 -10.77 -21.61
N PRO A 379 -33.49 -11.58 -22.68
CA PRO A 379 -32.37 -12.28 -23.30
C PRO A 379 -31.33 -11.32 -23.89
N GLU A 380 -30.12 -11.31 -23.31
CA GLU A 380 -28.98 -10.52 -23.80
C GLU A 380 -27.89 -11.42 -24.43
N PRO A 381 -27.21 -10.96 -25.49
CA PRO A 381 -26.13 -11.72 -26.13
C PRO A 381 -24.80 -11.61 -25.38
N PHE A 382 -24.19 -12.76 -25.11
CA PHE A 382 -22.83 -12.92 -24.60
C PHE A 382 -21.96 -13.65 -25.62
N TYR A 383 -20.72 -13.18 -25.80
CA TYR A 383 -19.74 -13.81 -26.67
C TYR A 383 -18.78 -14.66 -25.86
N VAL A 384 -18.61 -15.91 -26.27
CA VAL A 384 -17.79 -16.92 -25.60
C VAL A 384 -17.00 -17.73 -26.64
N VAL A 385 -15.89 -18.34 -26.22
CA VAL A 385 -15.13 -19.27 -27.09
C VAL A 385 -15.87 -20.61 -27.15
N PRO A 386 -15.95 -21.28 -28.32
CA PRO A 386 -16.67 -22.55 -28.45
C PRO A 386 -16.27 -23.64 -27.44
N ASP A 387 -14.97 -23.71 -27.11
CA ASP A 387 -14.42 -24.68 -26.16
C ASP A 387 -14.98 -24.51 -24.74
N GLU A 388 -15.52 -23.33 -24.42
CA GLU A 388 -16.06 -23.00 -23.10
C GLU A 388 -17.57 -23.26 -22.97
N LEU A 389 -18.28 -23.50 -24.09
CA LEU A 389 -19.71 -23.79 -24.10
C LEU A 389 -20.12 -25.00 -23.24
N PRO A 390 -19.36 -26.12 -23.20
CA PRO A 390 -19.73 -27.26 -22.36
C PRO A 390 -19.81 -26.92 -20.87
N TYR A 391 -19.05 -25.93 -20.39
CA TYR A 391 -19.08 -25.53 -18.98
C TYR A 391 -20.35 -24.75 -18.63
N LEU A 392 -20.92 -23.99 -19.57
CA LEU A 392 -22.20 -23.29 -19.38
C LEU A 392 -23.40 -24.25 -19.30
N ASN A 393 -23.27 -25.44 -19.88
CA ASN A 393 -24.33 -26.45 -19.93
C ASN A 393 -24.26 -27.45 -18.77
N ARG A 394 -23.15 -27.50 -18.03
CA ARG A 394 -22.98 -28.40 -16.87
C ARG A 394 -23.39 -27.70 -15.56
N GLN A 395 -24.02 -28.45 -14.66
CA GLN A 395 -24.15 -28.02 -13.27
C GLN A 395 -22.82 -28.25 -12.54
N SER A 396 -22.16 -27.17 -12.14
CA SER A 396 -20.97 -27.20 -11.28
C SER A 396 -21.29 -26.61 -9.90
N ARG A 397 -20.53 -27.04 -8.90
CA ARG A 397 -20.54 -26.43 -7.57
C ARG A 397 -19.90 -25.03 -7.68
N GLU A 398 -20.59 -24.01 -7.19
CA GLU A 398 -20.04 -22.65 -7.19
C GLU A 398 -18.79 -22.56 -6.31
N ASP A 399 -17.78 -21.85 -6.79
CA ASP A 399 -16.70 -21.37 -5.93
C ASP A 399 -17.26 -20.34 -4.94
N ARG A 400 -17.30 -20.72 -3.66
CA ARG A 400 -17.76 -19.89 -2.54
C ARG A 400 -16.59 -19.39 -1.67
N THR A 401 -15.38 -19.31 -2.19
CA THR A 401 -14.25 -18.73 -1.44
C THR A 401 -14.45 -17.22 -1.25
N LEU A 402 -14.12 -16.73 -0.05
CA LEU A 402 -14.25 -15.32 0.31
C LEU A 402 -13.04 -14.51 -0.15
N ARG A 403 -13.27 -13.41 -0.86
CA ARG A 403 -12.23 -12.54 -1.42
C ARG A 403 -12.48 -11.07 -1.13
N ILE A 404 -11.46 -10.37 -0.66
CA ILE A 404 -11.46 -8.91 -0.47
C ILE A 404 -10.80 -8.29 -1.69
N LEU A 405 -11.58 -7.66 -2.57
CA LEU A 405 -11.12 -7.17 -3.86
C LEU A 405 -11.02 -5.65 -3.90
N THR A 406 -10.31 -5.11 -4.88
CA THR A 406 -10.27 -3.68 -5.15
C THR A 406 -11.33 -3.29 -6.19
N GLN A 407 -11.89 -2.08 -6.10
CA GLN A 407 -12.84 -1.56 -7.11
C GLN A 407 -12.23 -1.44 -8.52
N SER A 408 -10.89 -1.37 -8.63
CA SER A 408 -10.16 -1.37 -9.89
C SER A 408 -10.03 -2.74 -10.54
N ASP A 409 -10.29 -3.82 -9.78
CA ASP A 409 -10.08 -5.19 -10.24
C ASP A 409 -10.94 -5.44 -11.50
N PRO A 410 -10.39 -6.08 -12.56
CA PRO A 410 -11.13 -6.34 -13.79
C PRO A 410 -12.48 -7.04 -13.55
N TYR A 411 -12.53 -8.01 -12.63
CA TYR A 411 -13.75 -8.73 -12.28
C TYR A 411 -14.78 -7.80 -11.63
N VAL A 412 -14.35 -7.02 -10.64
CA VAL A 412 -15.22 -6.07 -9.90
C VAL A 412 -15.74 -4.97 -10.83
N SER A 413 -14.88 -4.45 -11.71
CA SER A 413 -15.22 -3.36 -12.62
C SER A 413 -16.34 -3.72 -13.61
N ARG A 414 -16.47 -5.02 -13.94
CA ARG A 414 -17.53 -5.55 -14.80
C ARG A 414 -18.91 -5.50 -14.15
N PHE A 415 -18.99 -5.74 -12.85
CA PHE A 415 -20.24 -5.81 -12.07
C PHE A 415 -20.44 -4.59 -11.16
N ILE A 416 -19.73 -3.48 -11.42
CA ILE A 416 -19.69 -2.32 -10.53
C ILE A 416 -21.07 -1.72 -10.23
N TRP A 417 -22.02 -1.81 -11.16
CA TRP A 417 -23.38 -1.34 -10.96
C TRP A 417 -24.17 -2.23 -9.99
N GLU A 418 -24.06 -3.56 -10.15
CA GLU A 418 -24.67 -4.54 -9.24
C GLU A 418 -24.12 -4.36 -7.82
N ILE A 419 -22.79 -4.23 -7.71
CA ILE A 419 -22.11 -4.04 -6.43
C ILE A 419 -22.54 -2.74 -5.76
N ARG A 420 -22.62 -1.63 -6.51
CA ARG A 420 -23.05 -0.33 -5.98
C ARG A 420 -24.52 -0.29 -5.57
N SER A 421 -25.36 -1.16 -6.14
CA SER A 421 -26.76 -1.30 -5.74
C SER A 421 -26.91 -2.03 -4.40
N ILE A 422 -25.95 -2.88 -4.04
CA ILE A 422 -25.98 -3.71 -2.83
C ILE A 422 -25.19 -3.05 -1.69
N LEU A 423 -23.99 -2.56 -1.97
CA LEU A 423 -23.04 -2.06 -0.96
C LEU A 423 -23.00 -0.53 -0.84
N ASP A 424 -23.89 0.16 -1.53
CA ASP A 424 -23.90 1.61 -1.75
C ASP A 424 -22.65 2.16 -2.45
N ARG A 425 -22.71 3.43 -2.85
CA ARG A 425 -21.57 4.14 -3.44
C ARG A 425 -20.58 4.55 -2.36
N GLY A 426 -19.28 4.32 -2.59
CA GLY A 426 -18.21 4.76 -1.69
C GLY A 426 -16.85 4.27 -2.15
N TRP A 427 -15.79 4.71 -1.46
CA TRP A 427 -14.42 4.22 -1.66
C TRP A 427 -14.12 3.13 -0.60
N TYR A 428 -14.32 1.87 -0.97
CA TYR A 428 -14.12 0.72 -0.08
C TYR A 428 -13.59 -0.47 -0.88
N LEU A 429 -13.06 -1.47 -0.18
CA LEU A 429 -12.76 -2.78 -0.75
C LEU A 429 -14.01 -3.66 -0.66
N PRO A 430 -14.68 -4.01 -1.77
CA PRO A 430 -15.80 -4.94 -1.72
C PRO A 430 -15.34 -6.35 -1.31
N VAL A 431 -16.15 -6.99 -0.47
CA VAL A 431 -15.96 -8.37 -0.04
C VAL A 431 -16.95 -9.26 -0.77
N PHE A 432 -16.42 -10.28 -1.43
CA PHE A 432 -17.18 -11.24 -2.21
C PHE A 432 -17.15 -12.60 -1.55
N LYS A 433 -18.28 -13.31 -1.63
CA LYS A 433 -18.40 -14.74 -1.37
C LYS A 433 -18.79 -15.39 -2.69
N GLY A 434 -17.79 -15.93 -3.40
CA GLY A 434 -17.97 -16.30 -4.80
C GLY A 434 -18.36 -15.11 -5.67
N VAL A 435 -19.52 -15.20 -6.34
CA VAL A 435 -20.05 -14.13 -7.19
C VAL A 435 -20.75 -13.03 -6.39
N ASP A 436 -21.19 -13.32 -5.16
CA ASP A 436 -22.05 -12.41 -4.40
C ASP A 436 -21.25 -11.38 -3.61
N PRO A 437 -21.52 -10.06 -3.78
CA PRO A 437 -20.97 -9.04 -2.89
C PRO A 437 -21.72 -9.11 -1.54
N ILE A 438 -21.00 -9.43 -0.48
CA ILE A 438 -21.58 -9.65 0.87
C ILE A 438 -21.26 -8.54 1.85
N GLY A 439 -20.22 -7.74 1.58
CA GLY A 439 -19.74 -6.77 2.54
C GLY A 439 -18.73 -5.79 1.96
N LYS A 440 -18.23 -4.87 2.80
CA LYS A 440 -17.25 -3.86 2.41
C LYS A 440 -16.29 -3.54 3.55
N VAL A 441 -15.04 -3.27 3.19
CA VAL A 441 -14.02 -2.79 4.11
C VAL A 441 -13.65 -1.36 3.77
N LEU A 442 -13.89 -0.45 4.70
CA LEU A 442 -13.50 0.95 4.59
C LEU A 442 -12.15 1.15 5.27
N MET A 443 -11.07 0.99 4.50
CA MET A 443 -9.70 1.19 4.97
C MET A 443 -8.92 2.15 4.08
N PHE A 444 -7.94 2.86 4.65
CA PHE A 444 -6.97 3.63 3.89
C PHE A 444 -5.64 3.75 4.65
N LYS A 445 -4.56 3.94 3.90
CA LYS A 445 -3.23 4.18 4.45
C LYS A 445 -3.13 5.61 4.98
N VAL A 446 -2.84 5.77 6.27
CA VAL A 446 -2.57 7.06 6.91
C VAL A 446 -1.12 7.08 7.36
N ASN A 447 -0.28 7.80 6.63
CA ASN A 447 1.17 7.85 6.88
C ASN A 447 1.78 6.44 6.96
N ASP A 448 1.91 5.93 8.18
CA ASP A 448 2.67 4.75 8.59
C ASP A 448 1.77 3.66 9.25
N TYR A 449 0.44 3.82 9.22
CA TYR A 449 -0.53 2.81 9.69
C TYR A 449 -1.74 2.68 8.74
N LEU A 450 -2.52 1.60 8.90
CA LEU A 450 -3.81 1.42 8.24
C LEU A 450 -4.93 1.89 9.17
N GLU A 451 -5.72 2.86 8.71
CA GLU A 451 -6.97 3.25 9.37
C GLU A 451 -8.12 2.47 8.74
N ILE A 452 -8.74 1.60 9.53
CA ILE A 452 -9.94 0.85 9.19
C ILE A 452 -11.10 1.54 9.92
N LYS A 453 -11.84 2.36 9.18
CA LYS A 453 -12.96 3.11 9.75
C LYS A 453 -14.12 2.21 10.08
N ASP A 454 -14.46 1.32 9.15
CA ASP A 454 -15.63 0.46 9.30
C ASP A 454 -15.45 -0.85 8.52
N LEU A 455 -15.99 -1.93 9.10
CA LEU A 455 -16.04 -3.27 8.53
C LEU A 455 -17.50 -3.71 8.44
N HIS A 456 -18.06 -3.79 7.24
CA HIS A 456 -19.43 -4.25 7.05
C HIS A 456 -19.41 -5.71 6.58
N ILE A 457 -19.60 -6.65 7.49
CA ILE A 457 -19.54 -8.10 7.23
C ILE A 457 -20.66 -8.80 8.00
N PRO A 458 -21.45 -9.67 7.35
CA PRO A 458 -22.45 -10.49 8.04
C PRO A 458 -21.81 -11.48 9.01
N HIS A 459 -22.45 -11.73 10.16
CA HIS A 459 -21.92 -12.57 11.24
C HIS A 459 -21.63 -14.00 10.79
N ALA A 460 -22.45 -14.56 9.90
CA ALA A 460 -22.26 -15.91 9.35
C ALA A 460 -20.94 -16.11 8.58
N TYR A 461 -20.29 -15.02 8.14
CA TYR A 461 -19.05 -15.07 7.35
C TYR A 461 -17.85 -14.47 8.08
N LEU A 462 -17.99 -14.11 9.36
CA LEU A 462 -16.98 -13.36 10.10
C LEU A 462 -15.65 -14.10 10.16
N ASP A 463 -15.65 -15.41 10.44
CA ASP A 463 -14.42 -16.20 10.58
C ASP A 463 -13.67 -16.35 9.25
N GLU A 464 -14.40 -16.61 8.17
CA GLU A 464 -13.82 -16.67 6.83
C GLU A 464 -13.27 -15.32 6.39
N PHE A 465 -14.00 -14.25 6.71
CA PHE A 465 -13.54 -12.90 6.47
C PHE A 465 -12.24 -12.61 7.23
N CYS A 466 -12.16 -12.98 8.51
CA CYS A 466 -10.97 -12.77 9.34
C CYS A 466 -9.74 -13.44 8.71
N LYS A 467 -9.85 -14.66 8.17
CA LYS A 467 -8.74 -15.33 7.46
C LYS A 467 -8.28 -14.57 6.22
N SER A 468 -9.21 -14.15 5.35
CA SER A 468 -8.86 -13.36 4.16
C SER A 468 -8.34 -11.97 4.53
N PHE A 469 -8.82 -11.41 5.63
CA PHE A 469 -8.41 -10.11 6.13
C PHE A 469 -7.03 -10.13 6.77
N GLU A 470 -6.70 -11.19 7.51
CA GLU A 470 -5.37 -11.44 8.05
C GLU A 470 -4.34 -11.49 6.91
N LEU A 471 -4.60 -12.28 5.86
CA LEU A 471 -3.72 -12.35 4.68
C LEU A 471 -3.48 -10.96 4.05
N LEU A 472 -4.53 -10.15 3.93
CA LEU A 472 -4.42 -8.79 3.38
C LEU A 472 -3.58 -7.88 4.28
N LEU A 473 -3.80 -7.93 5.59
CA LEU A 473 -3.08 -7.12 6.57
C LEU A 473 -1.60 -7.55 6.69
N ASP A 474 -1.31 -8.85 6.65
CA ASP A 474 0.04 -9.40 6.67
C ASP A 474 0.85 -8.90 5.48
N ASN A 475 0.24 -8.87 4.30
CA ASN A 475 0.86 -8.33 3.10
C ASN A 475 1.15 -6.82 3.21
N HIS A 476 0.36 -6.06 3.96
CA HIS A 476 0.65 -4.63 4.17
C HIS A 476 1.92 -4.38 5.00
N SER A 477 2.39 -5.36 5.77
CA SER A 477 3.67 -5.27 6.49
C SER A 477 4.86 -5.07 5.53
N ASP A 478 4.82 -5.70 4.35
CA ASP A 478 5.83 -5.56 3.28
C ASP A 478 5.90 -4.10 2.77
N GLN A 479 4.83 -3.31 2.92
CA GLN A 479 4.79 -1.89 2.56
C GLN A 479 5.20 -0.94 3.69
N LEU A 480 5.91 -1.46 4.69
CA LEU A 480 6.32 -0.73 5.88
C LEU A 480 5.13 -0.32 6.78
N ILE A 481 4.00 -1.04 6.71
CA ILE A 481 2.80 -0.74 7.51
C ILE A 481 2.44 -1.93 8.40
N ASP A 482 2.80 -1.86 9.68
CA ASP A 482 2.59 -2.98 10.62
C ASP A 482 1.45 -2.74 11.61
N VAL A 483 0.94 -1.52 11.65
CA VAL A 483 -0.11 -1.13 12.60
C VAL A 483 -1.41 -0.92 11.85
N ALA A 484 -2.47 -1.55 12.33
CA ALA A 484 -3.83 -1.33 11.85
C ALA A 484 -4.73 -0.92 13.01
N ILE A 485 -5.54 0.11 12.80
CA ILE A 485 -6.50 0.62 13.78
C ILE A 485 -7.90 0.41 13.23
N LEU A 486 -8.74 -0.28 13.99
CA LEU A 486 -10.16 -0.47 13.73
C LEU A 486 -10.97 0.45 14.65
N SER A 487 -12.02 1.08 14.11
CA SER A 487 -12.91 2.00 14.86
C SER A 487 -14.34 1.46 14.98
N ASN A 488 -14.92 0.98 13.87
CA ASN A 488 -16.30 0.48 13.84
C ASN A 488 -16.38 -0.87 13.12
N VAL A 489 -17.41 -1.64 13.45
CA VAL A 489 -17.82 -2.85 12.74
C VAL A 489 -19.34 -2.80 12.58
N ASN A 490 -19.83 -2.99 11.36
CA ASN A 490 -21.24 -2.91 10.98
C ASN A 490 -21.92 -1.59 11.39
N GLY A 491 -21.15 -0.50 11.45
CA GLY A 491 -21.62 0.81 11.92
C GLY A 491 -21.55 1.01 13.44
N ASP A 492 -21.41 -0.06 14.21
CA ASP A 492 -21.36 -0.01 15.67
C ASP A 492 -19.93 0.28 16.17
N PRO A 493 -19.77 1.07 17.24
CA PRO A 493 -18.47 1.32 17.85
C PRO A 493 -17.97 0.08 18.58
N ILE A 494 -16.64 -0.05 18.70
CA ILE A 494 -16.00 -1.21 19.35
C ILE A 494 -16.38 -1.40 20.83
N SER A 495 -16.85 -0.35 21.50
CA SER A 495 -17.38 -0.45 22.86
C SER A 495 -18.59 -1.38 22.94
N ASP A 496 -19.39 -1.43 21.88
CA ASP A 496 -20.74 -2.00 21.85
C ASP A 496 -20.78 -3.34 21.10
N LEU A 497 -19.65 -3.82 20.60
CA LEU A 497 -19.53 -5.10 19.90
C LEU A 497 -19.72 -6.29 20.84
N ASP A 498 -20.31 -7.34 20.29
CA ASP A 498 -20.47 -8.65 20.93
C ASP A 498 -19.13 -9.36 21.16
N ASP A 499 -19.08 -10.21 22.18
CA ASP A 499 -17.86 -10.92 22.57
C ASP A 499 -17.35 -11.85 21.47
N ASP A 500 -18.25 -12.44 20.66
CA ASP A 500 -17.88 -13.33 19.55
C ASP A 500 -17.12 -12.55 18.47
N THR A 501 -17.65 -11.40 18.05
CA THR A 501 -16.95 -10.51 17.09
C THR A 501 -15.60 -10.04 17.61
N ILE A 502 -15.53 -9.67 18.90
CA ILE A 502 -14.27 -9.26 19.53
C ILE A 502 -13.25 -10.41 19.54
N ASN A 503 -13.69 -11.64 19.81
CA ASN A 503 -12.81 -12.80 19.86
C ASN A 503 -12.28 -13.17 18.47
N ALA A 504 -13.13 -13.18 17.44
CA ALA A 504 -12.70 -13.40 16.05
C ALA A 504 -11.64 -12.37 15.60
N LEU A 505 -11.82 -11.10 15.97
CA LEU A 505 -10.82 -10.05 15.69
C LEU A 505 -9.53 -10.22 16.51
N LYS A 506 -9.61 -10.71 17.74
CA LYS A 506 -8.42 -11.02 18.55
C LYS A 506 -7.60 -12.16 17.96
N GLU A 507 -8.23 -13.17 17.36
CA GLU A 507 -7.52 -14.29 16.72
C GLU A 507 -6.57 -13.82 15.62
N ILE A 508 -6.96 -12.80 14.85
CA ILE A 508 -6.11 -12.18 13.82
C ILE A 508 -5.17 -11.09 14.37
N GLY A 509 -5.03 -10.99 15.69
CA GLY A 509 -4.03 -10.14 16.36
C GLY A 509 -4.50 -8.74 16.76
N PHE A 510 -5.80 -8.42 16.73
CA PHE A 510 -6.29 -7.14 17.27
C PHE A 510 -6.41 -7.17 18.80
N THR A 511 -6.08 -6.05 19.44
CA THR A 511 -6.23 -5.84 20.88
C THR A 511 -7.14 -4.64 21.16
N LYS A 512 -8.12 -4.80 22.05
CA LYS A 512 -9.07 -3.73 22.41
C LYS A 512 -8.38 -2.71 23.32
N THR A 513 -8.35 -1.45 22.89
CA THR A 513 -7.83 -0.32 23.67
C THR A 513 -8.78 0.88 23.57
N GLY A 514 -9.54 1.13 24.64
CA GLY A 514 -10.58 2.17 24.65
C GLY A 514 -11.70 1.87 23.66
N GLU A 515 -12.03 2.84 22.81
CA GLU A 515 -13.04 2.74 21.74
C GLU A 515 -12.48 2.18 20.42
N ARG A 516 -11.23 1.70 20.40
CA ARG A 516 -10.57 1.19 19.18
C ARG A 516 -9.93 -0.17 19.40
N MET A 517 -9.70 -0.90 18.31
CA MET A 517 -8.95 -2.15 18.32
C MET A 517 -7.70 -1.97 17.46
N ILE A 518 -6.57 -2.44 17.96
CA ILE A 518 -5.26 -2.20 17.32
C ILE A 518 -4.52 -3.50 17.14
N ARG A 519 -4.02 -3.71 15.93
CA ARG A 519 -3.15 -4.81 15.55
C ARG A 519 -1.71 -4.32 15.42
N GLY A 520 -0.77 -5.09 15.95
CA GLY A 520 0.66 -4.86 15.77
C GLY A 520 1.26 -3.68 16.53
N GLY A 521 0.53 -3.05 17.47
CA GLY A 521 1.07 -1.94 18.25
C GLY A 521 0.36 -1.74 19.60
N VAL A 522 1.06 -1.10 20.53
CA VAL A 522 0.60 -0.78 21.87
C VAL A 522 0.10 0.67 21.92
N VAL A 523 -0.96 0.94 22.69
CA VAL A 523 -1.40 2.30 22.98
C VAL A 523 -1.17 2.61 24.44
N ASP A 524 -0.09 3.34 24.69
CA ASP A 524 0.24 3.94 25.99
C ASP A 524 0.68 5.40 25.76
N PRO A 525 -0.26 6.31 25.46
CA PRO A 525 0.07 7.66 25.06
C PRO A 525 0.54 8.46 26.27
N GLN A 526 1.84 8.73 26.33
CA GLN A 526 2.45 9.62 27.31
C GLN A 526 2.33 11.09 26.83
N PRO A 527 2.24 12.06 27.76
CA PRO A 527 2.34 13.48 27.40
C PRO A 527 3.63 13.76 26.63
N ARG A 528 3.52 14.52 25.55
CA ARG A 528 4.64 14.86 24.66
C ARG A 528 5.83 15.48 25.39
N GLU A 529 5.56 16.30 26.39
CA GLU A 529 6.61 16.92 27.22
C GLU A 529 7.53 15.90 27.88
N ILE A 530 7.02 14.73 28.27
CA ILE A 530 7.82 13.69 28.93
C ILE A 530 8.82 13.09 27.94
N ALA A 531 8.36 12.78 26.73
CA ALA A 531 9.19 12.28 25.65
C ALA A 531 10.30 13.27 25.27
N GLU A 532 9.95 14.56 25.11
CA GLU A 532 10.90 15.61 24.76
C GLU A 532 11.88 15.90 25.92
N ARG A 533 11.45 15.81 27.19
CA ARG A 533 12.36 15.90 28.35
C ARG A 533 13.38 14.78 28.38
N ALA A 534 12.95 13.53 28.13
CA ALA A 534 13.85 12.39 28.03
C ALA A 534 14.90 12.60 26.93
N LEU A 535 14.44 13.10 25.78
CA LEU A 535 15.30 13.37 24.63
C LEU A 535 16.38 14.41 24.96
N PHE A 536 15.98 15.52 25.57
CA PHE A 536 16.94 16.57 25.92
C PHE A 536 17.90 16.15 27.04
N PHE A 537 17.49 15.25 27.94
CA PHE A 537 18.36 14.71 28.96
C PHE A 537 19.43 13.79 28.35
N GLU A 538 19.04 12.87 27.48
CA GLU A 538 19.97 11.94 26.82
C GLU A 538 20.99 12.67 25.92
N HIS A 539 20.56 13.74 25.25
CA HIS A 539 21.44 14.55 24.39
C HIS A 539 22.16 15.69 25.11
N HIS A 540 22.20 15.68 26.45
CA HIS A 540 22.91 16.64 27.30
C HIS A 540 22.47 18.11 27.15
N LEU A 541 21.25 18.37 26.70
CA LEU A 541 20.67 19.73 26.59
C LEU A 541 19.89 20.13 27.85
N HIS A 542 19.45 19.15 28.64
CA HIS A 542 18.79 19.39 29.92
C HIS A 542 19.77 19.91 30.96
N GLN A 543 19.34 20.87 31.80
CA GLN A 543 20.20 21.54 32.79
C GLN A 543 20.92 20.57 33.75
N ASP A 544 20.26 19.47 34.12
CA ASP A 544 20.80 18.45 35.02
C ASP A 544 21.73 17.44 34.32
N SER A 545 21.83 17.49 32.98
CA SER A 545 22.57 16.54 32.13
C SER A 545 23.73 17.17 31.37
N ARG A 546 23.91 18.51 31.49
CA ARG A 546 24.98 19.23 30.80
C ARG A 546 26.35 18.73 31.27
N LEU A 547 27.30 18.78 30.35
CA LEU A 547 28.67 18.35 30.58
C LEU A 547 29.49 19.52 31.15
N GLU A 548 30.52 19.22 31.94
CA GLU A 548 31.30 20.23 32.66
C GLU A 548 31.96 21.28 31.72
N ASN A 549 32.40 20.87 30.54
CA ASN A 549 33.12 21.73 29.59
C ASN A 549 32.90 21.36 28.12
N GLU A 550 33.33 22.23 27.21
CA GLU A 550 33.23 22.06 25.76
C GLU A 550 33.99 20.84 25.22
N ILE A 551 35.07 20.40 25.89
CA ILE A 551 35.88 19.25 25.48
C ILE A 551 35.12 17.94 25.71
N LYS A 552 34.52 17.75 26.89
CA LYS A 552 33.66 16.60 27.19
C LYS A 552 32.44 16.56 26.26
N ALA A 553 31.90 17.72 25.89
CA ALA A 553 30.81 17.81 24.91
C ALA A 553 31.25 17.37 23.50
N LEU A 554 32.47 17.73 23.09
CA LEU A 554 33.06 17.29 21.83
C LEU A 554 33.28 15.77 21.78
N GLU A 555 33.62 15.12 22.90
CA GLU A 555 33.79 13.66 22.96
C GLU A 555 32.47 12.88 22.80
N LYS A 556 31.33 13.49 23.15
CA LYS A 556 30.00 12.86 23.11
C LYS A 556 29.23 13.12 21.81
N VAL A 557 29.59 14.18 21.07
CA VAL A 557 28.91 14.54 19.82
C VAL A 557 29.84 14.31 18.64
N SER A 558 29.50 13.35 17.79
CA SER A 558 30.31 12.94 16.64
C SER A 558 30.37 13.99 15.51
N GLU A 559 29.31 14.79 15.34
CA GLU A 559 29.20 15.75 14.23
C GLU A 559 28.80 17.15 14.72
N ILE A 560 29.65 18.15 14.49
CA ILE A 560 29.41 19.53 14.97
C ILE A 560 29.49 20.51 13.82
N ARG A 561 28.53 21.44 13.74
CA ARG A 561 28.48 22.45 12.67
C ARG A 561 29.01 23.81 13.11
N ASP A 562 28.74 24.19 14.35
CA ASP A 562 29.09 25.49 14.91
C ASP A 562 29.20 25.45 16.44
N ASP A 563 29.61 26.59 17.02
CA ASP A 563 29.74 26.77 18.47
C ASP A 563 28.39 26.65 19.20
N PHE A 564 27.28 26.99 18.53
CA PHE A 564 25.94 26.97 19.13
C PHE A 564 25.53 25.56 19.56
N GLY A 565 25.79 24.55 18.73
CA GLY A 565 25.49 23.15 19.07
C GLY A 565 26.25 22.63 20.30
N LEU A 566 27.48 23.09 20.54
CA LEU A 566 28.28 22.66 21.70
C LEU A 566 27.93 23.42 22.98
N ARG A 567 27.62 24.71 22.86
CA ARG A 567 27.34 25.57 24.01
C ARG A 567 26.12 25.12 24.80
N GLY A 568 25.08 24.63 24.11
CA GLY A 568 23.88 24.07 24.75
C GLY A 568 24.19 22.89 25.67
N ARG A 569 25.24 22.13 25.37
CA ARG A 569 25.61 20.88 26.05
C ARG A 569 26.67 21.03 27.14
N SER A 570 27.28 22.21 27.27
CA SER A 570 28.38 22.46 28.20
C SER A 570 28.01 23.52 29.23
N GLU A 571 28.26 23.29 30.52
CA GLU A 571 28.01 24.28 31.58
C GLU A 571 28.90 25.51 31.43
N ILE A 572 30.17 25.27 31.10
CA ILE A 572 31.18 26.30 30.85
C ILE A 572 31.62 26.16 29.39
N PHE A 573 31.66 27.29 28.66
CA PHE A 573 32.13 27.35 27.28
C PHE A 573 33.16 28.47 27.13
N ARG A 574 34.44 28.12 26.94
CA ARG A 574 35.55 29.09 26.87
C ARG A 574 36.24 29.12 25.51
N VAL A 575 36.36 27.97 24.86
CA VAL A 575 37.10 27.79 23.62
C VAL A 575 36.12 27.53 22.48
N GLY A 576 36.23 28.30 21.40
CA GLY A 576 35.42 28.10 20.19
C GLY A 576 35.90 26.92 19.34
N LEU A 577 35.01 26.41 18.47
CA LEU A 577 35.20 25.22 17.64
C LEU A 577 36.44 25.30 16.76
N LYS A 578 36.78 26.47 16.22
CA LYS A 578 38.00 26.63 15.40
C LYS A 578 39.29 26.34 16.18
N ASN A 579 39.33 26.74 17.44
CA ASN A 579 40.49 26.49 18.30
C ASN A 579 40.51 25.02 18.73
N MET A 580 39.34 24.44 19.05
CA MET A 580 39.22 23.01 19.36
C MET A 580 39.60 22.12 18.17
N ALA A 581 39.23 22.52 16.94
CA ALA A 581 39.59 21.81 15.73
C ALA A 581 41.11 21.72 15.55
N SER A 582 41.85 22.78 15.93
CA SER A 582 43.31 22.75 15.92
C SER A 582 43.92 21.86 17.01
N ALA A 583 43.30 21.80 18.19
CA ALA A 583 43.80 21.03 19.33
C ALA A 583 43.50 19.53 19.22
N HIS A 584 42.36 19.17 18.64
CA HIS A 584 41.87 17.79 18.51
C HIS A 584 41.94 17.25 17.06
N LEU A 585 42.63 17.96 16.17
CA LEU A 585 42.85 17.57 14.76
C LEU A 585 41.54 17.26 14.00
N LEU A 586 40.47 18.00 14.29
CA LEU A 586 39.18 17.82 13.62
C LEU A 586 39.28 18.24 12.16
N GLN A 587 38.62 17.48 11.30
CA GLN A 587 38.52 17.73 9.87
C GLN A 587 37.13 18.26 9.54
N GLN A 588 37.04 19.03 8.46
CA GLN A 588 35.80 19.54 7.93
C GLN A 588 35.40 18.74 6.68
N GLY A 589 34.21 18.16 6.68
CA GLY A 589 33.71 17.31 5.60
C GLY A 589 32.19 17.31 5.52
N ILE A 590 31.62 16.48 4.63
CA ILE A 590 30.16 16.36 4.47
C ILE A 590 29.67 15.09 5.19
N ASN A 591 28.64 15.22 6.03
CA ASN A 591 28.00 14.08 6.70
C ASN A 591 26.96 13.36 5.82
N LEU A 592 26.32 12.29 6.32
CA LEU A 592 25.31 11.53 5.55
C LEU A 592 24.02 12.32 5.25
N ARG A 593 23.83 13.48 5.88
CA ARG A 593 22.69 14.38 5.66
C ARG A 593 23.01 15.49 4.63
N GLY A 594 24.22 15.53 4.09
CA GLY A 594 24.64 16.55 3.11
C GLY A 594 25.06 17.88 3.72
N HIS A 595 25.26 17.96 5.03
CA HIS A 595 25.73 19.16 5.72
C HIS A 595 27.25 19.13 5.93
N GLN A 596 27.88 20.30 5.83
CA GLN A 596 29.28 20.47 6.18
C GLN A 596 29.43 20.50 7.70
N VAL A 597 30.23 19.58 8.25
CA VAL A 597 30.44 19.36 9.69
C VAL A 597 31.93 19.23 10.02
N TRP A 598 32.27 19.45 11.28
CA TRP A 598 33.56 19.10 11.89
C TRP A 598 33.41 17.77 12.62
N ALA A 599 34.33 16.83 12.35
CA ALA A 599 34.38 15.52 12.99
C ALA A 599 35.82 14.97 12.95
N SER A 600 36.07 13.85 13.63
CA SER A 600 37.34 13.13 13.55
C SER A 600 37.55 12.51 12.16
N TYR A 601 38.81 12.26 11.79
CA TYR A 601 39.12 11.58 10.52
C TYR A 601 38.51 10.17 10.47
N ASP A 602 38.57 9.43 11.59
CA ASP A 602 38.02 8.08 11.70
C ASP A 602 36.50 8.05 11.50
N HIS A 603 35.79 9.09 11.94
CA HIS A 603 34.36 9.25 11.68
C HIS A 603 34.09 9.36 10.17
N PHE A 604 34.82 10.24 9.46
CA PHE A 604 34.67 10.37 8.00
C PHE A 604 35.04 9.10 7.24
N ALA A 605 36.07 8.38 7.69
CA ALA A 605 36.43 7.08 7.12
C ALA A 605 35.30 6.05 7.25
N THR A 606 34.57 6.09 8.36
CA THR A 606 33.39 5.25 8.61
C THR A 606 32.20 5.71 7.75
N LEU A 607 31.94 7.02 7.66
CA LEU A 607 30.89 7.56 6.79
C LEU A 607 31.13 7.22 5.31
N LEU A 608 32.38 7.26 4.86
CA LEU A 608 32.74 6.87 3.50
C LEU A 608 32.52 5.38 3.25
N ALA A 609 32.89 4.52 4.21
CA ALA A 609 32.61 3.08 4.14
C ALA A 609 31.09 2.79 4.07
N ILE A 610 30.27 3.53 4.83
CA ILE A 610 28.80 3.42 4.77
C ILE A 610 28.24 3.82 3.39
N ARG A 611 28.76 4.91 2.80
CA ARG A 611 28.39 5.36 1.45
C ARG A 611 28.74 4.31 0.40
N GLY A 612 29.94 3.73 0.50
CA GLY A 612 30.41 2.64 -0.37
C GLY A 612 30.39 2.99 -1.86
N GLU A 613 30.45 4.28 -2.19
CA GLU A 613 30.64 4.79 -3.55
C GLU A 613 32.14 4.93 -3.80
N GLU A 614 32.58 4.62 -5.01
CA GLU A 614 33.96 4.86 -5.44
C GLU A 614 34.13 6.31 -5.90
N ALA A 615 35.38 6.79 -5.81
CA ALA A 615 35.69 8.11 -6.34
C ALA A 615 35.56 8.08 -7.88
N PRO A 616 35.11 9.18 -8.51
CA PRO A 616 35.06 9.28 -9.97
C PRO A 616 36.43 8.94 -10.58
N GLU A 617 36.46 8.08 -11.61
CA GLU A 617 37.70 7.57 -12.22
C GLU A 617 38.61 8.72 -12.69
N ASP A 618 38.00 9.75 -13.27
CA ASP A 618 38.59 10.99 -13.76
C ASP A 618 39.15 11.91 -12.66
N LEU A 619 38.94 11.57 -11.37
CA LEU A 619 39.44 12.32 -10.22
C LEU A 619 40.35 11.50 -9.28
N LEU A 620 40.69 10.27 -9.64
CA LEU A 620 41.55 9.39 -8.82
C LEU A 620 42.95 9.98 -8.59
N ASP A 621 43.55 10.57 -9.63
CA ASP A 621 44.87 11.22 -9.54
C ASP A 621 44.91 12.35 -8.49
N VAL A 622 43.77 13.04 -8.32
CA VAL A 622 43.61 14.10 -7.31
C VAL A 622 43.62 13.48 -5.91
N CYS A 623 42.89 12.38 -5.71
CA CYS A 623 42.87 11.63 -4.44
C CYS A 623 44.26 11.10 -4.07
N ASP A 624 45.03 10.60 -5.03
CA ASP A 624 46.39 10.08 -4.78
C ASP A 624 47.36 11.19 -4.34
N TYR A 625 47.28 12.35 -4.99
CA TYR A 625 48.08 13.51 -4.60
C TYR A 625 47.77 13.93 -3.15
N PHE A 626 46.48 14.04 -2.79
CA PHE A 626 46.06 14.49 -1.45
C PHE A 626 46.15 13.41 -0.36
N THR A 627 46.58 12.20 -0.72
CA THR A 627 46.96 11.16 0.24
C THR A 627 48.36 11.42 0.81
N ASN A 628 49.28 11.88 -0.04
CA ASN A 628 50.69 12.11 0.32
C ASN A 628 51.03 13.58 0.58
N ASN A 629 50.17 14.51 0.17
CA ASN A 629 50.36 15.95 0.33
C ASN A 629 49.07 16.63 0.79
N SER A 630 49.15 17.74 1.51
CA SER A 630 47.98 18.46 2.02
C SER A 630 47.82 19.87 1.47
N ASP A 631 48.83 20.41 0.75
CA ASP A 631 48.82 21.79 0.30
C ASP A 631 48.12 21.97 -1.08
N PRO A 632 46.98 22.68 -1.14
CA PRO A 632 46.30 22.96 -2.39
C PRO A 632 47.06 23.92 -3.31
N ASN A 633 47.91 24.82 -2.78
CA ASN A 633 48.65 25.77 -3.61
C ASN A 633 49.69 25.05 -4.46
N LEU A 634 50.38 24.07 -3.87
CA LEU A 634 51.38 23.27 -4.55
C LEU A 634 50.75 22.39 -5.66
N PHE A 635 49.51 21.94 -5.47
CA PHE A 635 48.75 21.25 -6.52
C PHE A 635 48.39 22.20 -7.66
N MET A 636 47.86 23.40 -7.35
CA MET A 636 47.50 24.40 -8.35
C MET A 636 48.71 24.87 -9.17
N GLU A 637 49.88 25.04 -8.55
CA GLU A 637 51.13 25.42 -9.23
C GLU A 637 51.63 24.32 -10.17
N ARG A 638 51.62 23.05 -9.73
CA ARG A 638 52.05 21.90 -10.55
C ARG A 638 51.18 21.71 -11.81
N HIS A 639 49.89 21.98 -11.71
CA HIS A 639 48.93 21.81 -12.80
C HIS A 639 48.57 23.12 -13.52
N ALA A 640 49.27 24.23 -13.22
CA ALA A 640 49.03 25.56 -13.79
C ALA A 640 47.54 25.99 -13.78
N MET A 641 46.84 25.70 -12.68
CA MET A 641 45.38 25.78 -12.59
C MET A 641 44.90 27.00 -11.79
N LYS A 642 43.76 27.59 -12.19
CA LYS A 642 43.13 28.67 -11.41
C LYS A 642 42.28 28.12 -10.27
N ARG A 643 42.12 28.90 -9.18
CA ARG A 643 41.27 28.54 -8.01
C ARG A 643 39.85 28.09 -8.38
N GLY A 644 39.26 28.66 -9.44
CA GLY A 644 37.92 28.30 -9.92
C GLY A 644 37.85 26.90 -10.53
N GLU A 645 38.89 26.50 -11.27
CA GLU A 645 39.01 25.16 -11.87
C GLU A 645 39.29 24.12 -10.78
N PHE A 646 40.18 24.43 -9.83
CA PHE A 646 40.46 23.58 -8.68
C PHE A 646 39.19 23.28 -7.85
N ARG A 647 38.35 24.29 -7.61
CA ARG A 647 37.06 24.07 -6.94
C ARG A 647 36.14 23.11 -7.69
N LYS A 648 36.13 23.15 -9.04
CA LYS A 648 35.30 22.24 -9.84
C LYS A 648 35.73 20.77 -9.68
N LEU A 649 37.03 20.52 -9.47
CA LEU A 649 37.57 19.17 -9.25
C LEU A 649 37.34 18.67 -7.83
N ILE A 650 37.56 19.52 -6.83
CA ILE A 650 37.51 19.13 -5.41
C ILE A 650 36.08 19.03 -4.89
N GLN A 651 35.17 19.88 -5.37
CA GLN A 651 33.82 19.94 -4.81
C GLN A 651 33.01 18.64 -4.98
N PRO A 652 33.08 17.90 -6.10
CA PRO A 652 32.54 16.54 -6.20
C PRO A 652 33.12 15.60 -5.14
N LEU A 653 34.45 15.57 -4.97
CA LEU A 653 35.13 14.69 -4.00
C LEU A 653 34.73 14.98 -2.55
N ILE A 654 34.59 16.27 -2.18
CA ILE A 654 34.09 16.65 -0.85
C ILE A 654 32.63 16.24 -0.67
N ARG A 655 31.78 16.38 -1.71
CA ARG A 655 30.37 15.97 -1.62
C ARG A 655 30.21 14.48 -1.41
N LEU A 656 30.98 13.68 -2.13
CA LEU A 656 31.00 12.23 -2.02
C LEU A 656 31.74 11.75 -0.75
N GLY A 657 32.55 12.61 -0.13
CA GLY A 657 33.27 12.36 1.13
C GLY A 657 34.65 11.74 0.97
N HIS A 658 35.15 11.62 -0.26
CA HIS A 658 36.52 11.15 -0.54
C HIS A 658 37.58 12.18 -0.10
N MET A 659 37.20 13.42 0.16
CA MET A 659 38.10 14.46 0.64
C MET A 659 37.53 15.24 1.82
N VAL A 660 38.41 15.56 2.76
CA VAL A 660 38.15 16.44 3.91
C VAL A 660 39.14 17.59 3.94
N GLN A 661 38.76 18.67 4.60
CA GLN A 661 39.59 19.86 4.77
C GLN A 661 40.06 19.98 6.22
N ASP A 662 41.36 20.23 6.41
CA ASP A 662 41.95 20.44 7.73
C ASP A 662 41.68 21.85 8.26
N PHE A 663 41.87 22.08 9.56
CA PHE A 663 41.68 23.40 10.18
C PHE A 663 42.59 24.50 9.58
N ARG A 664 43.73 24.11 8.99
CA ARG A 664 44.66 25.01 8.28
C ARG A 664 44.26 25.27 6.82
N GLY A 665 43.17 24.67 6.36
CA GLY A 665 42.68 24.80 4.99
C GLY A 665 43.35 23.87 3.97
N GLY A 666 44.22 22.95 4.43
CA GLY A 666 44.76 21.86 3.61
C GLY A 666 43.71 20.79 3.33
N PHE A 667 43.93 19.96 2.32
CA PHE A 667 43.02 18.85 1.99
C PHE A 667 43.66 17.51 2.28
N ARG A 668 42.83 16.51 2.62
CA ARG A 668 43.28 15.15 2.84
C ARG A 668 42.27 14.16 2.25
N THR A 669 42.80 13.14 1.59
CA THR A 669 41.98 12.02 1.09
C THR A 669 41.52 11.15 2.24
N VAL A 670 40.25 10.79 2.23
CA VAL A 670 39.64 9.88 3.22
C VAL A 670 39.77 8.45 2.70
N ILE A 671 40.42 7.60 3.48
CA ILE A 671 40.53 6.18 3.18
C ILE A 671 39.40 5.47 3.92
N PRO A 672 38.52 4.71 3.22
CA PRO A 672 37.40 4.06 3.87
C PRO A 672 37.87 3.04 4.90
N ASN A 673 37.21 2.99 6.05
CA ASN A 673 37.48 1.99 7.06
C ASN A 673 36.99 0.62 6.57
N ARG A 674 37.92 -0.31 6.27
CA ARG A 674 37.62 -1.68 5.82
C ARG A 674 37.76 -2.74 6.92
N LYS A 675 37.79 -2.33 8.20
CA LYS A 675 37.96 -3.26 9.33
C LYS A 675 36.75 -4.18 9.54
N MET A 676 35.56 -3.73 9.14
CA MET A 676 34.30 -4.45 9.28
C MET A 676 33.58 -4.46 7.94
N ASP A 677 32.70 -5.45 7.75
CA ASP A 677 31.90 -5.50 6.54
C ASP A 677 30.94 -4.31 6.45
N ARG A 678 30.63 -3.87 5.23
CA ARG A 678 29.79 -2.70 4.99
C ARG A 678 28.38 -2.89 5.56
N VAL A 679 27.82 -4.09 5.45
CA VAL A 679 26.46 -4.39 5.94
C VAL A 679 26.43 -4.27 7.47
N GLU A 680 27.44 -4.81 8.13
CA GLU A 680 27.59 -4.76 9.59
C GLU A 680 27.80 -3.32 10.08
N LEU A 681 28.69 -2.55 9.44
CA LEU A 681 28.89 -1.13 9.76
C LEU A 681 27.62 -0.28 9.61
N ARG A 682 26.85 -0.52 8.56
CA ARG A 682 25.55 0.15 8.35
C ARG A 682 24.58 -0.20 9.46
N ARG A 683 24.49 -1.48 9.82
CA ARG A 683 23.62 -1.98 10.90
C ARG A 683 23.99 -1.35 12.24
N GLU A 684 25.26 -1.37 12.63
CA GLU A 684 25.74 -0.79 13.90
C GLU A 684 25.50 0.72 13.96
N TYR A 685 25.82 1.47 12.90
CA TYR A 685 25.56 2.91 12.85
C TYR A 685 24.08 3.25 13.08
N LEU A 686 23.18 2.47 12.48
CA LEU A 686 21.73 2.63 12.67
C LEU A 686 21.29 2.24 14.09
N ARG A 687 21.84 1.16 14.65
CA ARG A 687 21.55 0.71 16.04
C ARG A 687 21.99 1.75 17.07
N ASP A 688 23.17 2.33 16.89
CA ASP A 688 23.68 3.41 17.74
C ASP A 688 22.80 4.65 17.65
N LEU A 689 22.39 5.01 16.42
CA LEU A 689 21.51 6.15 16.21
C LEU A 689 20.20 5.97 16.96
N VAL A 690 19.47 4.86 16.74
CA VAL A 690 18.19 4.57 17.42
C VAL A 690 18.38 4.51 18.93
N SER A 691 19.50 3.96 19.40
CA SER A 691 19.75 3.81 20.83
C SER A 691 19.81 5.12 21.59
N SER A 692 20.16 6.22 20.92
CA SER A 692 20.26 7.56 21.50
C SER A 692 18.92 8.32 21.59
N PHE A 693 17.84 7.81 21.00
CA PHE A 693 16.53 8.47 21.03
C PHE A 693 15.52 7.69 21.89
N PRO A 694 14.80 8.37 22.80
CA PRO A 694 13.81 7.72 23.67
C PRO A 694 12.54 7.31 22.91
N ILE A 695 12.09 8.15 21.97
CA ILE A 695 11.00 7.86 21.03
C ILE A 695 11.42 8.35 19.65
N ILE A 696 11.15 7.56 18.62
CA ILE A 696 11.42 7.91 17.23
C ILE A 696 10.30 7.40 16.31
N THR A 697 9.94 8.20 15.30
CA THR A 697 9.12 7.73 14.16
C THR A 697 10.01 7.31 12.99
N ILE A 698 9.49 6.48 12.08
CA ILE A 698 10.23 6.09 10.88
C ILE A 698 10.64 7.31 10.04
N LYS A 699 9.79 8.34 9.96
CA LYS A 699 10.09 9.60 9.25
C LYS A 699 11.23 10.37 9.90
N GLN A 700 11.25 10.46 11.23
CA GLN A 700 12.35 11.07 11.97
C GLN A 700 13.64 10.28 11.77
N PHE A 701 13.57 8.95 11.82
CA PHE A 701 14.72 8.08 11.62
C PHE A 701 15.32 8.24 10.22
N ILE A 702 14.48 8.31 9.18
CA ILE A 702 14.89 8.59 7.79
C ILE A 702 15.62 9.94 7.66
N LYS A 703 15.21 10.96 8.42
CA LYS A 703 15.86 12.29 8.39
C LYS A 703 17.18 12.31 9.16
N LEU A 704 17.27 11.56 10.25
CA LEU A 704 18.46 11.48 11.09
C LEU A 704 19.56 10.63 10.44
N ALA A 705 19.20 9.46 9.91
CA ALA A 705 20.13 8.51 9.29
C ALA A 705 20.81 9.07 8.03
N GLY A 706 20.07 9.82 7.21
CA GLY A 706 20.59 10.49 6.02
C GLY A 706 20.06 9.92 4.70
N THR A 707 20.67 10.32 3.59
CA THR A 707 20.27 9.88 2.24
C THR A 707 20.64 8.44 1.85
N PRO A 708 21.72 7.79 2.35
CA PRO A 708 22.18 6.52 1.80
C PRO A 708 21.39 5.30 2.29
N PHE A 709 20.45 5.46 3.22
CA PHE A 709 19.67 4.36 3.78
C PHE A 709 18.27 4.31 3.16
N LYS A 710 17.86 3.09 2.76
CA LYS A 710 16.50 2.83 2.33
C LYS A 710 15.57 2.72 3.55
N PRO A 711 14.29 3.11 3.43
CA PRO A 711 13.32 2.95 4.52
C PRO A 711 13.16 1.51 5.02
N GLU A 712 13.33 0.52 4.13
CA GLU A 712 13.28 -0.92 4.45
C GLU A 712 14.39 -1.31 5.44
N GLU A 713 15.63 -0.89 5.17
CA GLU A 713 16.77 -1.13 6.08
C GLU A 713 16.52 -0.52 7.47
N LEU A 714 16.01 0.72 7.50
CA LEU A 714 15.69 1.42 8.75
C LEU A 714 14.60 0.67 9.54
N LYS A 715 13.57 0.19 8.85
CA LYS A 715 12.50 -0.58 9.49
C LYS A 715 13.01 -1.91 10.04
N HIS A 716 13.85 -2.63 9.31
CA HIS A 716 14.46 -3.88 9.78
C HIS A 716 15.15 -3.70 11.13
N ILE A 717 15.93 -2.64 11.30
CA ILE A 717 16.58 -2.32 12.59
C ILE A 717 15.55 -2.09 13.70
N LEU A 718 14.46 -1.36 13.42
CA LEU A 718 13.42 -1.12 14.41
C LEU A 718 12.70 -2.41 14.81
N THR A 719 12.46 -3.33 13.86
CA THR A 719 11.89 -4.64 14.12
C THR A 719 12.82 -5.52 14.96
N GLU A 720 14.14 -5.52 14.68
CA GLU A 720 15.12 -6.24 15.53
C GLU A 720 15.03 -5.79 17.00
N PHE A 721 14.97 -4.47 17.25
CA PHE A 721 14.84 -3.95 18.61
C PHE A 721 13.48 -4.24 19.25
N GLU A 722 12.43 -4.42 18.45
CA GLU A 722 11.10 -4.84 18.92
C GLU A 722 11.11 -6.32 19.33
N GLU A 723 11.72 -7.19 18.51
CA GLU A 723 11.91 -8.63 18.80
C GLU A 723 12.80 -8.85 20.04
N ASP A 724 13.86 -8.06 20.19
CA ASP A 724 14.74 -8.06 21.37
C ASP A 724 14.07 -7.46 22.63
N GLY A 725 12.85 -6.92 22.51
CA GLY A 725 12.08 -6.31 23.61
C GLY A 725 12.62 -4.96 24.10
N THR A 726 13.59 -4.37 23.41
CA THR A 726 14.21 -3.08 23.77
C THR A 726 13.29 -1.90 23.43
N LEU A 727 12.54 -2.01 22.31
CA LEU A 727 11.59 -1.00 21.86
C LEU A 727 10.16 -1.52 21.92
N ILE A 728 9.25 -0.63 22.30
CA ILE A 728 7.80 -0.81 22.14
C ILE A 728 7.33 -0.02 20.91
N LYS A 729 6.47 -0.64 20.09
CA LYS A 729 5.88 -0.01 18.90
C LYS A 729 4.43 0.39 19.18
N GLY A 730 4.02 1.58 18.74
CA GLY A 730 2.62 1.98 18.72
C GLY A 730 2.38 3.48 18.93
N PHE A 731 1.25 3.86 19.49
CA PHE A 731 0.88 5.25 19.73
C PHE A 731 1.31 5.66 21.14
N LEU A 732 2.55 6.15 21.23
CA LEU A 732 3.21 6.44 22.51
C LEU A 732 3.12 7.90 22.97
N ILE A 733 2.60 8.79 22.12
CA ILE A 733 2.50 10.22 22.40
C ILE A 733 1.05 10.68 22.26
N GLN A 734 0.56 11.44 23.24
CA GLN A 734 -0.79 12.05 23.21
C GLN A 734 -0.96 13.00 22.03
N ASP A 735 -2.14 12.93 21.38
CA ASP A 735 -2.53 13.72 20.20
C ASP A 735 -1.61 13.56 18.97
N PHE A 736 -0.69 12.60 19.02
CA PHE A 736 0.26 12.32 17.95
C PHE A 736 -0.18 11.09 17.16
N HIS A 737 -0.72 11.33 15.97
CA HIS A 737 -1.32 10.31 15.12
C HIS A 737 -0.29 9.64 14.19
N GLU A 738 0.87 9.26 14.74
CA GLU A 738 1.93 8.54 14.02
C GLU A 738 2.44 7.37 14.87
N VAL A 739 2.81 6.28 14.19
CA VAL A 739 3.41 5.12 14.86
C VAL A 739 4.82 5.46 15.30
N CYS A 740 5.08 5.21 16.58
CA CYS A 740 6.33 5.51 17.25
C CYS A 740 6.97 4.24 17.78
N TRP A 741 8.31 4.22 17.81
CA TRP A 741 9.10 3.24 18.54
C TRP A 741 9.73 3.94 19.73
N GLY A 742 9.49 3.42 20.93
CA GLY A 742 9.97 4.02 22.17
C GLY A 742 10.64 3.03 23.10
N LYS A 743 11.62 3.50 23.87
CA LYS A 743 12.25 2.71 24.94
C LYS A 743 11.44 2.85 26.23
N LYS A 744 10.88 1.74 26.70
CA LYS A 744 10.03 1.73 27.90
C LYS A 744 10.75 2.29 29.12
N ASP A 745 11.96 1.82 29.39
CA ASP A 745 12.77 2.25 30.54
C ASP A 745 13.07 3.75 30.53
N MET A 746 13.36 4.32 29.35
CA MET A 746 13.63 5.76 29.23
C MET A 746 12.38 6.60 29.49
N LEU A 747 11.21 6.13 29.04
CA LEU A 747 9.93 6.84 29.25
C LEU A 747 9.46 6.77 30.70
N GLU A 748 9.70 5.65 31.39
CA GLU A 748 9.42 5.53 32.81
C GLU A 748 10.34 6.43 33.64
N ASN A 749 11.64 6.42 33.34
CA ASN A 749 12.63 7.28 34.00
C ASN A 749 12.37 8.78 33.75
N ALA A 750 11.86 9.13 32.58
CA ALA A 750 11.57 10.52 32.21
C ALA A 750 10.54 11.21 33.13
N LYS A 751 9.66 10.44 33.77
CA LYS A 751 8.68 10.97 34.76
C LYS A 751 9.38 11.58 35.98
N ASN A 752 10.59 11.13 36.30
CA ASN A 752 11.38 11.62 37.43
C ASN A 752 12.31 12.79 37.07
N ILE A 753 12.40 13.16 35.77
CA ILE A 753 13.25 14.27 35.31
C ILE A 753 12.52 15.60 35.53
N LYS A 754 13.23 16.57 36.06
CA LYS A 754 12.70 17.93 36.27
C LYS A 754 12.33 18.58 34.92
N PRO A 755 11.44 19.58 34.89
CA PRO A 755 11.20 20.35 33.68
C PRO A 755 12.48 21.06 33.20
N ILE A 756 12.68 21.05 31.87
CA ILE A 756 13.81 21.73 31.23
C ILE A 756 13.63 23.26 31.25
N ARG A 757 14.72 24.00 31.41
CA ARG A 757 14.75 25.45 31.16
C ARG A 757 14.32 25.82 29.74
N ASP A 758 13.86 27.05 29.58
CA ASP A 758 13.62 27.64 28.27
C ASP A 758 14.95 27.77 27.52
N PHE A 759 14.95 27.38 26.24
CA PHE A 759 16.16 27.43 25.41
C PHE A 759 15.83 27.52 23.92
N VAL A 760 16.85 27.79 23.11
CA VAL A 760 16.74 27.84 21.66
C VAL A 760 17.61 26.74 21.05
N LEU A 761 16.99 25.88 20.25
CA LEU A 761 17.65 24.85 19.47
C LEU A 761 18.06 25.43 18.09
N PRO A 762 19.37 25.51 17.77
CA PRO A 762 19.81 26.04 16.49
C PRO A 762 19.62 25.02 15.35
N PRO A 763 19.43 25.47 14.09
CA PRO A 763 19.27 24.58 12.94
C PRO A 763 20.55 23.78 12.60
N SER A 764 21.68 24.16 13.19
CA SER A 764 22.97 23.50 13.11
C SER A 764 23.10 22.31 14.08
N ASP A 765 22.19 22.17 15.05
CA ASP A 765 22.26 21.11 16.05
C ASP A 765 22.06 19.72 15.43
N PRO A 766 22.79 18.67 15.88
CA PRO A 766 22.59 17.30 15.43
C PRO A 766 21.15 16.77 15.60
N ILE A 767 20.42 17.19 16.63
CA ILE A 767 19.04 16.73 16.85
C ILE A 767 17.99 17.55 16.09
N ALA A 768 18.37 18.67 15.46
CA ALA A 768 17.43 19.53 14.72
C ALA A 768 16.57 18.78 13.67
N PRO A 769 17.08 17.77 12.93
CA PRO A 769 16.27 16.99 11.98
C PRO A 769 15.09 16.24 12.64
N TYR A 770 15.18 15.90 13.93
CA TYR A 770 14.11 15.25 14.69
C TYR A 770 12.85 16.14 14.77
N PHE A 771 13.03 17.46 14.87
CA PHE A 771 11.95 18.44 14.97
C PHE A 771 11.56 19.05 13.62
N ALA A 772 12.08 18.53 12.49
CA ALA A 772 11.86 19.13 11.18
C ALA A 772 10.37 19.15 10.77
N ASP A 773 9.58 18.13 11.13
CA ASP A 773 8.14 18.13 10.84
C ASP A 773 7.39 19.16 11.69
N VAL A 774 7.73 19.26 12.98
CA VAL A 774 7.17 20.25 13.89
C VAL A 774 7.45 21.66 13.36
N LEU A 775 8.69 21.91 12.93
CA LEU A 775 9.10 23.21 12.39
C LEU A 775 8.29 23.59 11.15
N LYS A 776 8.07 22.64 10.25
CA LYS A 776 7.35 22.86 8.99
C LYS A 776 5.84 22.98 9.21
N GLN A 777 5.25 22.12 10.03
CA GLN A 777 3.80 22.04 10.24
C GLN A 777 3.29 23.17 11.16
N ARG A 778 4.02 23.49 12.24
CA ARG A 778 3.59 24.49 13.23
C ARG A 778 4.04 25.92 12.89
N PHE A 779 5.19 26.08 12.22
CA PHE A 779 5.81 27.39 11.98
C PHE A 779 6.22 27.66 10.53
N GLY A 780 5.81 26.83 9.56
CA GLY A 780 6.06 27.08 8.13
C GLY A 780 7.52 27.10 7.67
N PHE A 781 8.51 26.86 8.54
CA PHE A 781 9.93 26.93 8.19
C PHE A 781 10.51 25.55 7.83
N GLY A 782 11.41 25.51 6.85
CA GLY A 782 12.19 24.31 6.53
C GLY A 782 13.46 24.16 7.37
N SER A 783 14.09 25.27 7.75
CA SER A 783 15.27 25.33 8.60
C SER A 783 15.30 26.69 9.30
N ALA A 784 15.30 26.68 10.63
CA ALA A 784 15.22 27.85 11.49
C ALA A 784 15.64 27.47 12.93
N TYR A 785 15.90 28.48 13.76
CA TYR A 785 16.07 28.31 15.20
C TYR A 785 14.70 28.01 15.83
N LEU A 786 14.62 26.97 16.66
CA LEU A 786 13.39 26.54 17.32
C LEU A 786 13.45 26.92 18.80
N VAL A 787 12.41 27.60 19.29
CA VAL A 787 12.34 28.15 20.65
C VAL A 787 11.47 27.23 21.50
N PHE A 788 12.04 26.73 22.59
CA PHE A 788 11.38 25.84 23.52
C PHE A 788 11.11 26.53 24.85
N ARG A 789 9.92 26.26 25.40
CA ARG A 789 9.52 26.64 26.76
C ARG A 789 8.94 25.43 27.46
N ASN A 790 9.54 25.01 28.58
CA ASN A 790 9.19 23.77 29.27
C ASN A 790 9.07 22.54 28.34
N ALA A 791 10.03 22.35 27.44
CA ALA A 791 10.05 21.34 26.38
C ALA A 791 9.01 21.53 25.25
N GLU A 792 8.04 22.43 25.36
CA GLU A 792 7.11 22.71 24.26
C GLU A 792 7.71 23.72 23.26
N PRO A 793 7.66 23.44 21.94
CA PRO A 793 8.11 24.39 20.92
C PRO A 793 7.08 25.52 20.73
N ILE A 794 7.42 26.77 21.09
CA ILE A 794 6.48 27.91 21.13
C ILE A 794 6.70 28.98 20.05
N ALA A 795 7.87 28.97 19.41
CA ALA A 795 8.21 29.87 18.31
C ALA A 795 9.37 29.32 17.48
N ALA A 796 9.55 29.86 16.28
CA ALA A 796 10.71 29.63 15.44
C ALA A 796 11.14 30.91 14.72
N PHE A 797 12.43 31.06 14.44
CA PHE A 797 12.96 32.25 13.77
C PHE A 797 14.17 31.96 12.88
N LYS A 798 14.32 32.75 11.82
CA LYS A 798 15.54 32.76 10.99
C LYS A 798 16.42 33.91 11.40
N ALA A 799 17.70 33.64 11.56
CA ALA A 799 18.67 34.67 11.87
C ALA A 799 19.95 34.50 11.04
N ASN A 800 20.51 35.64 10.66
CA ASN A 800 21.84 35.73 10.10
C ASN A 800 22.79 36.25 11.17
N THR A 801 23.88 35.51 11.40
CA THR A 801 24.91 35.89 12.34
C THR A 801 26.02 36.61 11.58
N ARG A 802 26.08 37.95 11.66
CA ARG A 802 27.13 38.78 11.03
C ARG A 802 27.73 39.73 12.05
N ASN A 803 29.05 39.91 12.03
CA ASN A 803 29.79 40.83 12.93
C ASN A 803 29.42 40.68 14.41
N LYS A 804 29.33 39.43 14.90
CA LYS A 804 28.89 39.09 16.27
C LYS A 804 27.50 39.61 16.66
N THR A 805 26.65 39.96 15.69
CA THR A 805 25.26 40.40 15.89
C THR A 805 24.32 39.32 15.34
N ILE A 806 23.23 39.05 16.06
CA ILE A 806 22.15 38.16 15.59
C ILE A 806 21.09 39.04 14.94
N GLU A 807 20.97 38.95 13.62
CA GLU A 807 19.97 39.69 12.84
C GLU A 807 18.82 38.76 12.47
N ILE A 808 17.64 39.00 13.05
CA ILE A 808 16.45 38.17 12.81
C ILE A 808 15.73 38.67 11.56
N THR A 809 15.59 37.79 10.57
CA THR A 809 14.94 38.09 9.30
C THR A 809 13.46 37.72 9.32
N ASP A 810 13.12 36.56 9.87
CA ASP A 810 11.76 36.04 9.97
C ASP A 810 11.52 35.49 11.38
N TYR A 811 10.32 35.67 11.92
CA TYR A 811 9.89 35.14 13.22
C TYR A 811 8.43 34.70 13.14
N GLU A 812 8.13 33.51 13.67
CA GLU A 812 6.79 32.97 13.78
C GLU A 812 6.60 32.34 15.17
N GLY A 813 5.59 32.78 15.92
CA GLY A 813 5.29 32.24 17.25
C GLY A 813 4.79 33.26 18.26
N SER A 814 4.69 32.83 19.51
CA SER A 814 4.11 33.64 20.60
C SER A 814 5.04 34.78 21.08
N GLU A 815 4.48 35.79 21.75
CA GLU A 815 5.26 36.87 22.40
C GLU A 815 6.19 36.31 23.50
N SER A 816 5.77 35.24 24.19
CA SER A 816 6.60 34.58 25.20
C SER A 816 7.88 33.99 24.62
N GLY A 817 7.86 33.56 23.35
CA GLY A 817 9.06 33.07 22.65
C GLY A 817 10.09 34.17 22.43
N TRP A 818 9.66 35.43 22.25
CA TRP A 818 10.56 36.56 22.04
C TRP A 818 11.44 36.83 23.26
N ARG A 819 10.92 36.59 24.47
CA ARG A 819 11.70 36.70 25.70
C ARG A 819 12.84 35.69 25.71
N VAL A 820 12.56 34.43 25.37
CA VAL A 820 13.57 33.36 25.29
C VAL A 820 14.64 33.68 24.24
N VAL A 821 14.25 34.28 23.11
CA VAL A 821 15.20 34.73 22.08
C VAL A 821 16.14 35.82 22.60
N LYS A 822 15.65 36.78 23.41
CA LYS A 822 16.50 37.80 24.05
C LYS A 822 17.46 37.17 25.05
N GLU A 823 16.99 36.22 25.85
CA GLU A 823 17.82 35.47 26.82
C GLU A 823 18.92 34.67 26.09
N PHE A 824 18.58 34.03 24.97
CA PHE A 824 19.54 33.35 24.10
C PHE A 824 20.62 34.29 23.55
N ALA A 825 20.24 35.46 23.04
CA ALA A 825 21.20 36.44 22.54
C ALA A 825 22.14 36.96 23.64
N TRP A 826 21.60 37.15 24.86
CA TRP A 826 22.36 37.54 26.03
C TRP A 826 23.34 36.44 26.49
N GLU A 827 22.90 35.17 26.55
CA GLU A 827 23.76 34.00 26.86
C GLU A 827 24.93 33.89 25.88
N HIS A 828 24.71 34.29 24.62
CA HIS A 828 25.73 34.26 23.58
C HIS A 828 26.63 35.51 23.51
N GLN A 829 26.33 36.54 24.31
CA GLN A 829 26.99 37.85 24.28
C GLN A 829 26.95 38.50 22.89
N MET A 830 25.83 38.33 22.19
CA MET A 830 25.62 38.86 20.84
C MET A 830 24.47 39.86 20.85
N PRO A 831 24.67 41.13 20.42
CA PRO A 831 23.55 42.05 20.26
C PRO A 831 22.54 41.52 19.25
N LEU A 832 21.26 41.74 19.53
CA LEU A 832 20.14 41.32 18.69
C LEU A 832 19.61 42.52 17.89
N LYS A 833 19.43 42.33 16.58
CA LYS A 833 18.75 43.28 15.69
C LYS A 833 17.56 42.58 15.04
N SER A 834 16.42 43.26 14.99
CA SER A 834 15.20 42.74 14.38
C SER A 834 14.41 43.87 13.72
N GLU A 835 13.91 43.62 12.52
CA GLU A 835 12.92 44.47 11.86
C GLU A 835 11.50 43.87 11.91
N VAL A 836 11.36 42.69 12.54
CA VAL A 836 10.15 41.86 12.52
C VAL A 836 9.10 42.40 13.50
N ARG A 837 7.84 42.39 13.09
CA ARG A 837 6.69 42.78 13.92
C ARG A 837 6.05 41.53 14.53
N ILE A 838 5.84 41.55 15.85
CA ILE A 838 5.11 40.49 16.56
C ILE A 838 3.81 41.11 17.07
N ALA A 839 2.66 40.49 16.81
CA ALA A 839 1.33 40.98 17.20
C ALA A 839 1.06 42.46 16.83
N GLY A 840 1.52 42.91 15.65
CA GLY A 840 1.28 44.27 15.15
C GLY A 840 2.19 45.38 15.70
N LYS A 841 3.08 45.09 16.66
CA LYS A 841 4.05 46.07 17.20
C LYS A 841 5.45 45.85 16.62
N LYS A 842 6.10 46.93 16.17
CA LYS A 842 7.55 46.94 15.92
C LYS A 842 8.26 46.88 17.28
N LEU A 843 8.97 45.80 17.56
CA LEU A 843 9.83 45.73 18.74
C LEU A 843 11.16 46.41 18.39
N LYS A 844 11.54 47.44 19.16
CA LYS A 844 12.86 48.06 19.11
C LYS A 844 13.85 47.29 19.97
#